data_AF-A0A949M8Z9-F1
#
_entry.id   AF-A0A949M8Z9-F1
#
_cell.length_a   1.000
_cell.length_b   1.000
_cell.length_c   1.000
_cell.angle_alpha   90.00
_cell.angle_beta   90.00
_cell.angle_gamma   90.00
#
_symmetry.space_group_name_H-M   'P 1'
#
loop_
_entity.id
_entity.type
_entity.pdbx_description
1 polymer ?
#
loop_
_entity_poly.entity_id
_entity_poly.type
_entity_poly.pdbx_seq_one_letter_code
_entity_poly.pdbx_strand_id
1 'polypeptide(L)'
;MRYQIFPLMTQLSAVALIAMATLFSHSISAADDATTQTGWPAPPSSEECWKTLPASIDGQTPELPTWIRMIAREMPKTAAAFLELDYAQRAAGPVDPKLRAAIRWVAANANGCEYTKQIATADALRAGVSEEQWKSLTDGDRKLWSDRDRAAFDFALGMTVNSDGVTDEQFASLVKEFDDRTVAAFVLHMAYANFQDRLILCLGLEAQKSSPLPPVPVRFSPESLTQKTVAPPANPPPQIGNPDATPQDIIADNEPHTWLPYEKLQERLQTQRVRKTRLRVPDWQEFADKLPTGLMPMASDIVWYKIAFGYAHELAVPFEIYMRTAGSEIATNWDRPFGNSLFWMVTDAVKCPYCMGHCEMNWEVAGFDRQKIADISQKLAGNNWSSFSAAEQKALDFARKLTPSPASISKSDIDALRQGFGDQRAFFITVNTCRYNYMTRISNGFQLTLEAGNPFYQYYNMSPPKPAEIAVVPRPTPLSRVQMKKLLEDMKNRRERIALPALTEEEKAQADPRATSYESRISKLFLPSSSGARGYLNFSGSPNRTPRPGDNRPTQEPDPAVTLDYGFKTRLFWIASRVNNCQYCLGHQESKLLAVGMDDDLIAALDLDWSKFPESEQAAFAFARRLTREPHLLSDADIDACRKHYTDVQILEMALSVAGNNAINRWKEGAGVPQSRTGGSFGSTNTEEHSYLTDTNPELANKNSKLLSVTSSAASAVVSTQRDSNALKTLPSVEQGLSSVQNRSARLPIKSNEETRKLFSDLDVPEITPNWMRALANFPIAGKRQVAAFLSAERDLDLSPLTGARLAWVIARQNGAWYSLTEANARLVALGQTPEQILELDSFETTKSVATLTARDRALLTVAKNLAASPVVLTDQEAQQAIDVASPREFIQTVHYTAMRSLFDRFTEACYLPADQD
;
A
#
# COMPACT_ATOMS: atom_id res chain seq x y z
N MET A 1 44.91 -80.09 -20.35
CA MET A 1 44.98 -81.10 -19.27
C MET A 1 43.56 -81.27 -18.73
N ARG A 2 42.87 -82.39 -19.04
CA ARG A 2 41.46 -82.73 -18.70
C ARG A 2 40.39 -81.71 -19.16
N TYR A 3 39.53 -82.01 -20.14
CA TYR A 3 38.34 -82.90 -20.13
C TYR A 3 37.20 -82.36 -19.23
N GLN A 4 35.91 -82.26 -19.62
CA GLN A 4 35.23 -82.35 -20.94
C GLN A 4 33.72 -81.96 -20.80
N ILE A 5 33.05 -81.54 -21.89
CA ILE A 5 31.62 -81.79 -22.24
C ILE A 5 30.44 -81.16 -21.42
N PHE A 6 29.34 -80.90 -22.17
CA PHE A 6 27.95 -80.47 -21.84
C PHE A 6 27.07 -81.71 -21.39
N PRO A 7 25.72 -81.84 -21.52
CA PRO A 7 24.54 -80.93 -21.58
C PRO A 7 23.40 -81.35 -20.59
N LEU A 8 22.12 -81.10 -20.98
CA LEU A 8 20.81 -81.53 -20.45
C LEU A 8 20.25 -80.72 -19.24
N MET A 9 19.02 -80.16 -19.22
CA MET A 9 17.81 -80.21 -20.08
C MET A 9 16.92 -81.47 -20.00
N THR A 10 15.80 -81.38 -19.23
CA THR A 10 14.42 -81.97 -19.40
C THR A 10 13.64 -81.78 -18.08
N GLN A 11 12.52 -81.05 -18.05
CA GLN A 11 11.11 -81.55 -18.11
C GLN A 11 10.69 -82.59 -17.04
N LEU A 12 9.74 -82.25 -16.14
CA LEU A 12 8.34 -82.75 -16.17
C LEU A 12 7.44 -82.28 -14.98
N SER A 13 6.13 -82.22 -15.26
CA SER A 13 4.93 -82.34 -14.38
C SER A 13 4.92 -81.81 -12.93
N ALA A 14 4.21 -80.68 -12.74
CA ALA A 14 2.91 -80.49 -12.03
C ALA A 14 2.48 -81.36 -10.81
N VAL A 15 1.51 -80.80 -10.05
CA VAL A 15 0.90 -81.25 -8.77
C VAL A 15 1.76 -80.85 -7.55
N ALA A 16 1.59 -79.69 -6.89
CA ALA A 16 0.41 -79.02 -6.33
C ALA A 16 -0.25 -79.77 -5.15
N LEU A 17 0.01 -79.31 -3.91
CA LEU A 17 -0.99 -78.92 -2.88
C LEU A 17 -0.35 -78.73 -1.47
N ILE A 18 -0.63 -77.57 -0.86
CA ILE A 18 -0.75 -77.31 0.60
C ILE A 18 0.46 -77.59 1.52
N ALA A 19 1.16 -76.52 1.94
CA ALA A 19 1.18 -76.03 3.33
C ALA A 19 1.96 -74.69 3.43
N MET A 20 1.65 -73.84 4.42
CA MET A 20 2.40 -72.59 4.68
C MET A 20 3.38 -72.75 5.85
N ALA A 21 4.34 -71.80 5.91
CA ALA A 21 5.26 -71.50 7.02
C ALA A 21 6.46 -72.48 7.18
N THR A 22 7.65 -72.05 7.64
CA THR A 22 8.02 -70.78 8.31
C THR A 22 9.51 -70.39 8.06
N LEU A 23 9.79 -69.07 7.95
CA LEU A 23 10.99 -68.33 8.40
C LEU A 23 12.40 -68.58 7.76
N PHE A 24 12.94 -67.52 7.13
CA PHE A 24 14.34 -67.01 7.08
C PHE A 24 15.54 -67.96 6.78
N SER A 25 16.61 -67.54 6.08
CA SER A 25 17.16 -66.17 5.87
C SER A 25 18.20 -66.10 4.72
N HIS A 26 18.28 -64.94 4.03
CA HIS A 26 19.47 -64.31 3.38
C HIS A 26 20.33 -65.12 2.36
N SER A 27 21.05 -64.58 1.36
CA SER A 27 21.09 -63.32 0.56
C SER A 27 22.25 -63.50 -0.49
N ILE A 28 22.59 -62.68 -1.49
CA ILE A 28 22.29 -61.31 -1.96
C ILE A 28 22.29 -61.35 -3.53
N SER A 29 21.95 -60.24 -4.21
CA SER A 29 22.18 -59.90 -5.64
C SER A 29 20.95 -60.04 -6.56
N ALA A 30 20.41 -58.98 -7.16
CA ALA A 30 20.75 -57.55 -7.09
C ALA A 30 19.52 -56.69 -6.79
N ALA A 31 19.73 -55.56 -6.12
CA ALA A 31 18.70 -54.56 -5.85
C ALA A 31 19.07 -53.28 -6.63
N ASP A 32 18.44 -53.09 -7.78
CA ASP A 32 18.37 -51.78 -8.43
C ASP A 32 17.18 -51.04 -7.81
N ASP A 33 17.44 -49.87 -7.20
CA ASP A 33 16.42 -49.11 -6.48
C ASP A 33 15.34 -48.56 -7.43
N ALA A 34 14.15 -49.15 -7.37
CA ALA A 34 12.99 -48.76 -8.15
C ALA A 34 12.52 -47.33 -7.79
N THR A 35 13.04 -46.36 -8.54
CA THR A 35 12.80 -44.92 -8.38
C THR A 35 12.37 -44.29 -9.71
N THR A 36 11.69 -43.14 -9.65
CA THR A 36 11.28 -42.37 -10.84
C THR A 36 12.47 -41.62 -11.46
N GLN A 37 12.30 -41.04 -12.66
CA GLN A 37 13.39 -40.28 -13.31
C GLN A 37 13.94 -39.14 -12.44
N THR A 38 13.12 -38.55 -11.57
CA THR A 38 13.53 -37.48 -10.64
C THR A 38 13.96 -38.00 -9.27
N GLY A 39 14.01 -39.31 -9.06
CA GLY A 39 14.54 -39.95 -7.85
C GLY A 39 13.54 -40.20 -6.73
N TRP A 40 12.24 -40.01 -6.95
CA TRP A 40 11.22 -40.40 -5.96
C TRP A 40 11.08 -41.94 -5.88
N PRO A 41 10.69 -42.50 -4.72
CA PRO A 41 10.37 -43.92 -4.61
C PRO A 41 9.25 -44.35 -5.57
N ALA A 42 9.24 -45.63 -5.97
CA ALA A 42 8.18 -46.19 -6.82
C ALA A 42 6.76 -45.97 -6.22
N PRO A 43 5.74 -45.75 -7.07
CA PRO A 43 4.36 -45.55 -6.64
C PRO A 43 3.78 -46.83 -6.02
N PRO A 44 3.16 -46.78 -4.81
CA PRO A 44 2.45 -47.91 -4.21
C PRO A 44 1.36 -48.46 -5.13
N SER A 45 0.94 -49.70 -4.96
CA SER A 45 -0.19 -50.26 -5.72
C SER A 45 -1.51 -49.53 -5.42
N SER A 46 -2.49 -49.65 -6.32
CA SER A 46 -3.84 -49.10 -6.11
C SER A 46 -4.48 -49.68 -4.83
N GLU A 47 -4.28 -50.97 -4.56
CA GLU A 47 -4.78 -51.63 -3.35
C GLU A 47 -4.14 -51.08 -2.06
N GLU A 48 -2.85 -50.73 -2.09
CA GLU A 48 -2.18 -50.08 -0.94
C GLU A 48 -2.67 -48.65 -0.73
N CYS A 49 -2.86 -47.87 -1.80
CA CYS A 49 -3.41 -46.53 -1.71
C CYS A 49 -4.84 -46.53 -1.14
N TRP A 50 -5.69 -47.49 -1.55
CA TRP A 50 -7.05 -47.63 -1.03
C TRP A 50 -7.13 -48.03 0.45
N LYS A 51 -6.01 -48.39 1.10
CA LYS A 51 -5.93 -48.60 2.57
C LYS A 51 -5.66 -47.31 3.35
N THR A 52 -5.23 -46.23 2.69
CA THR A 52 -4.95 -44.92 3.32
C THR A 52 -5.85 -43.79 2.84
N LEU A 53 -6.41 -43.89 1.62
CA LEU A 53 -7.44 -42.97 1.12
C LEU A 53 -8.71 -43.01 1.99
N PRO A 54 -9.46 -41.90 2.06
CA PRO A 54 -10.86 -41.92 2.49
C PRO A 54 -11.68 -42.96 1.73
N ALA A 55 -12.65 -43.57 2.41
CA ALA A 55 -13.64 -44.41 1.74
C ALA A 55 -14.48 -43.57 0.77
N SER A 56 -14.66 -44.08 -0.45
CA SER A 56 -15.62 -43.51 -1.40
C SER A 56 -17.06 -43.73 -0.93
N ILE A 57 -17.98 -42.83 -1.29
CA ILE A 57 -19.40 -42.90 -0.89
C ILE A 57 -20.04 -44.25 -1.29
N ASP A 58 -19.74 -44.74 -2.50
CA ASP A 58 -20.32 -45.96 -3.06
C ASP A 58 -19.52 -47.24 -2.73
N GLY A 59 -18.49 -47.15 -1.88
CA GLY A 59 -17.59 -48.26 -1.52
C GLY A 59 -16.69 -48.80 -2.66
N GLN A 60 -16.61 -48.11 -3.80
CA GLN A 60 -15.82 -48.52 -4.95
C GLN A 60 -14.33 -48.18 -4.80
N THR A 61 -13.46 -49.12 -5.18
CA THR A 61 -11.98 -48.97 -5.15
C THR A 61 -11.36 -49.11 -6.56
N PRO A 62 -11.69 -48.22 -7.53
CA PRO A 62 -11.18 -48.30 -8.90
C PRO A 62 -9.66 -48.14 -9.01
N GLU A 63 -9.08 -48.66 -10.10
CA GLU A 63 -7.64 -48.56 -10.39
C GLU A 63 -7.18 -47.09 -10.48
N LEU A 64 -6.09 -46.76 -9.77
CA LEU A 64 -5.65 -45.39 -9.57
C LEU A 64 -4.52 -44.98 -10.54
N PRO A 65 -4.63 -43.81 -11.21
CA PRO A 65 -3.56 -43.26 -12.02
C PRO A 65 -2.23 -43.17 -11.26
N THR A 66 -1.12 -43.49 -11.93
CA THR A 66 0.22 -43.53 -11.31
C THR A 66 0.59 -42.27 -10.55
N TRP A 67 0.23 -41.09 -11.07
CA TRP A 67 0.45 -39.80 -10.40
C TRP A 67 -0.41 -39.60 -9.14
N ILE A 68 -1.63 -40.15 -9.09
CA ILE A 68 -2.45 -40.18 -7.86
C ILE A 68 -1.81 -41.10 -6.83
N ARG A 69 -1.28 -42.26 -7.23
CA ARG A 69 -0.62 -43.22 -6.33
C ARG A 69 0.65 -42.63 -5.70
N MET A 70 1.41 -41.82 -6.45
CA MET A 70 2.53 -41.03 -5.89
C MET A 70 2.06 -40.06 -4.79
N ILE A 71 0.95 -39.34 -5.01
CA ILE A 71 0.41 -38.36 -4.05
C ILE A 71 -0.19 -39.06 -2.82
N ALA A 72 -0.87 -40.18 -3.02
CA ALA A 72 -1.52 -40.97 -1.96
C ALA A 72 -0.54 -41.51 -0.90
N ARG A 73 0.75 -41.63 -1.24
CA ARG A 73 1.84 -42.04 -0.32
C ARG A 73 2.05 -41.04 0.81
N GLU A 74 2.05 -39.73 0.49
CA GLU A 74 2.36 -38.65 1.44
C GLU A 74 1.11 -37.86 1.86
N MET A 75 0.07 -37.83 1.00
CA MET A 75 -1.07 -36.93 1.09
C MET A 75 -2.38 -37.64 0.64
N PRO A 76 -2.85 -38.68 1.34
CA PRO A 76 -3.96 -39.53 0.91
C PRO A 76 -5.32 -38.81 0.79
N LYS A 77 -5.64 -37.84 1.66
CA LYS A 77 -6.88 -37.05 1.52
C LYS A 77 -6.79 -36.08 0.34
N THR A 78 -5.62 -35.51 0.11
CA THR A 78 -5.35 -34.66 -1.05
C THR A 78 -5.45 -35.46 -2.34
N ALA A 79 -4.96 -36.70 -2.38
CA ALA A 79 -5.13 -37.60 -3.51
C ALA A 79 -6.62 -37.86 -3.82
N ALA A 80 -7.44 -38.09 -2.79
CA ALA A 80 -8.89 -38.20 -2.93
C ALA A 80 -9.54 -36.92 -3.50
N ALA A 81 -9.23 -35.74 -2.95
CA ALA A 81 -9.73 -34.46 -3.48
C ALA A 81 -9.26 -34.19 -4.92
N PHE A 82 -8.05 -34.63 -5.29
CA PHE A 82 -7.48 -34.47 -6.64
C PHE A 82 -8.13 -35.42 -7.65
N LEU A 83 -8.61 -36.60 -7.26
CA LEU A 83 -9.43 -37.46 -8.14
C LEU A 83 -10.71 -36.74 -8.57
N GLU A 84 -11.41 -36.07 -7.65
CA GLU A 84 -12.61 -35.29 -7.99
C GLU A 84 -12.30 -34.05 -8.86
N LEU A 85 -11.15 -33.41 -8.64
CA LEU A 85 -10.66 -32.31 -9.47
C LEU A 85 -10.29 -32.77 -10.89
N ASP A 86 -9.59 -33.90 -11.05
CA ASP A 86 -9.27 -34.48 -12.37
C ASP A 86 -10.53 -34.89 -13.13
N TYR A 87 -11.51 -35.47 -12.42
CA TYR A 87 -12.80 -35.79 -12.99
C TYR A 87 -13.56 -34.54 -13.46
N ALA A 88 -13.62 -33.48 -12.64
CA ALA A 88 -14.25 -32.22 -13.04
C ALA A 88 -13.57 -31.62 -14.29
N GLN A 89 -12.24 -31.55 -14.28
CA GLN A 89 -11.44 -30.90 -15.31
C GLN A 89 -11.33 -31.71 -16.62
N ARG A 90 -11.51 -33.03 -16.60
CA ARG A 90 -11.43 -33.90 -17.80
C ARG A 90 -12.79 -34.41 -18.28
N ALA A 91 -13.77 -34.62 -17.40
CA ALA A 91 -15.08 -35.19 -17.73
C ALA A 91 -16.24 -34.18 -17.65
N ALA A 92 -16.36 -33.42 -16.54
CA ALA A 92 -17.62 -32.73 -16.22
C ALA A 92 -17.67 -31.22 -16.56
N GLY A 93 -16.58 -30.58 -16.97
CA GLY A 93 -16.56 -29.16 -17.36
C GLY A 93 -17.45 -28.82 -18.57
N PRO A 94 -17.85 -27.54 -18.74
CA PRO A 94 -18.79 -27.12 -19.78
C PRO A 94 -18.20 -27.04 -21.20
N VAL A 95 -16.86 -27.07 -21.34
CA VAL A 95 -16.19 -27.09 -22.66
C VAL A 95 -16.37 -28.46 -23.31
N ASP A 96 -16.69 -28.45 -24.61
CA ASP A 96 -16.80 -29.65 -25.47
C ASP A 96 -15.63 -30.64 -25.23
N PRO A 97 -15.88 -31.95 -25.05
CA PRO A 97 -14.82 -32.92 -24.75
C PRO A 97 -13.69 -33.02 -25.77
N LYS A 98 -13.95 -32.80 -27.06
CA LYS A 98 -12.92 -32.83 -28.13
C LYS A 98 -12.01 -31.61 -28.01
N LEU A 99 -12.61 -30.42 -27.91
CA LEU A 99 -11.88 -29.16 -27.76
C LEU A 99 -11.11 -29.12 -26.43
N ARG A 100 -11.72 -29.61 -25.34
CA ARG A 100 -11.11 -29.72 -24.01
C ARG A 100 -9.90 -30.65 -23.99
N ALA A 101 -9.95 -31.77 -24.71
CA ALA A 101 -8.80 -32.65 -24.86
C ALA A 101 -7.70 -32.01 -25.72
N ALA A 102 -8.07 -31.32 -26.81
CA ALA A 102 -7.15 -30.62 -27.69
C ALA A 102 -6.37 -29.48 -26.99
N ILE A 103 -7.04 -28.59 -26.25
CA ILE A 103 -6.34 -27.52 -25.50
C ILE A 103 -5.41 -28.08 -24.42
N ARG A 104 -5.78 -29.20 -23.77
CA ARG A 104 -4.91 -29.90 -22.81
C ARG A 104 -3.68 -30.50 -23.48
N TRP A 105 -3.81 -31.03 -24.71
CA TRP A 105 -2.66 -31.49 -25.48
C TRP A 105 -1.73 -30.34 -25.87
N VAL A 106 -2.27 -29.18 -26.27
CA VAL A 106 -1.46 -27.99 -26.59
C VAL A 106 -0.65 -27.54 -25.38
N ALA A 107 -1.25 -27.48 -24.19
CA ALA A 107 -0.54 -27.15 -22.96
C ALA A 107 0.54 -28.20 -22.62
N ALA A 108 0.19 -29.50 -22.66
CA ALA A 108 1.12 -30.59 -22.39
C ALA A 108 2.32 -30.60 -23.37
N ASN A 109 2.08 -30.28 -24.65
CA ASN A 109 3.13 -30.20 -25.66
C ASN A 109 4.03 -28.96 -25.50
N ALA A 110 3.47 -27.81 -25.11
CA ALA A 110 4.26 -26.62 -24.79
C ALA A 110 5.04 -26.76 -23.46
N ASN A 111 4.53 -27.52 -22.48
CA ASN A 111 5.23 -27.85 -21.24
C ASN A 111 6.21 -29.04 -21.37
N GLY A 112 6.21 -29.77 -22.50
CA GLY A 112 7.09 -30.94 -22.73
C GLY A 112 6.71 -32.22 -21.98
N CYS A 113 5.44 -32.38 -21.58
CA CYS A 113 4.97 -33.52 -20.79
C CYS A 113 4.33 -34.62 -21.65
N GLU A 114 5.11 -35.63 -22.06
CA GLU A 114 4.60 -36.75 -22.87
C GLU A 114 3.51 -37.58 -22.16
N TYR A 115 3.58 -37.71 -20.82
CA TYR A 115 2.58 -38.41 -20.02
C TYR A 115 1.19 -37.78 -20.16
N THR A 116 1.08 -36.44 -20.12
CA THR A 116 -0.20 -35.75 -20.29
C THR A 116 -0.59 -35.58 -21.75
N LYS A 117 0.35 -35.52 -22.70
CA LYS A 117 0.05 -35.66 -24.15
C LYS A 117 -0.63 -36.99 -24.47
N GLN A 118 -0.17 -38.10 -23.89
CA GLN A 118 -0.84 -39.40 -24.00
C GLN A 118 -2.24 -39.37 -23.39
N ILE A 119 -2.41 -38.81 -22.18
CA ILE A 119 -3.74 -38.68 -21.54
C ILE A 119 -4.70 -37.86 -22.40
N ALA A 120 -4.25 -36.70 -22.90
CA ALA A 120 -5.06 -35.83 -23.74
C ALA A 120 -5.44 -36.50 -25.07
N THR A 121 -4.52 -37.27 -25.67
CA THR A 121 -4.80 -38.10 -26.86
C THR A 121 -5.86 -39.17 -26.57
N ALA A 122 -5.72 -39.91 -25.47
CA ALA A 122 -6.70 -40.91 -25.06
C ALA A 122 -8.07 -40.29 -24.71
N ASP A 123 -8.10 -39.11 -24.10
CA ASP A 123 -9.32 -38.35 -23.84
C ASP A 123 -9.99 -37.87 -25.17
N ALA A 124 -9.21 -37.42 -26.16
CA ALA A 124 -9.71 -36.98 -27.46
C ALA A 124 -10.30 -38.12 -28.31
N LEU A 125 -9.63 -39.27 -28.35
CA LEU A 125 -10.12 -40.47 -29.04
C LEU A 125 -11.40 -40.99 -28.37
N ARG A 126 -11.47 -41.00 -27.02
CA ARG A 126 -12.70 -41.30 -26.27
C ARG A 126 -13.83 -40.30 -26.53
N ALA A 127 -13.50 -39.04 -26.82
CA ALA A 127 -14.46 -38.00 -27.24
C ALA A 127 -14.88 -38.11 -28.72
N GLY A 128 -14.32 -39.02 -29.51
CA GLY A 128 -14.66 -39.20 -30.92
C GLY A 128 -14.05 -38.15 -31.86
N VAL A 129 -12.82 -37.70 -31.59
CA VAL A 129 -11.96 -37.07 -32.61
C VAL A 129 -11.42 -38.18 -33.52
N SER A 130 -11.40 -37.97 -34.84
CA SER A 130 -10.79 -38.96 -35.76
C SER A 130 -9.26 -38.90 -35.72
N GLU A 131 -8.58 -39.98 -36.11
CA GLU A 131 -7.11 -40.01 -36.09
C GLU A 131 -6.50 -38.94 -37.02
N GLU A 132 -7.15 -38.64 -38.16
CA GLU A 132 -6.73 -37.59 -39.09
C GLU A 132 -6.94 -36.18 -38.48
N GLN A 133 -8.08 -35.94 -37.84
CA GLN A 133 -8.37 -34.65 -37.19
C GLN A 133 -7.43 -34.41 -36.00
N TRP A 134 -7.14 -35.45 -35.21
CA TRP A 134 -6.16 -35.37 -34.13
C TRP A 134 -4.75 -35.14 -34.69
N LYS A 135 -4.35 -35.87 -35.72
CA LYS A 135 -3.05 -35.71 -36.38
C LYS A 135 -2.86 -34.31 -36.97
N SER A 136 -3.91 -33.70 -37.52
CA SER A 136 -3.87 -32.30 -37.99
C SER A 136 -3.51 -31.34 -36.84
N LEU A 137 -3.91 -31.60 -35.59
CA LEU A 137 -3.44 -30.83 -34.43
C LEU A 137 -1.99 -31.16 -34.06
N THR A 138 -1.63 -32.45 -33.95
CA THR A 138 -0.31 -32.86 -33.45
C THR A 138 0.83 -32.50 -34.39
N ASP A 139 0.59 -32.52 -35.70
CA ASP A 139 1.54 -32.15 -36.74
C ASP A 139 1.58 -30.63 -36.98
N GLY A 140 0.77 -29.85 -36.25
CA GLY A 140 0.73 -28.38 -36.27
C GLY A 140 -0.07 -27.76 -37.43
N ASP A 141 -0.55 -28.56 -38.38
CA ASP A 141 -1.27 -28.13 -39.59
C ASP A 141 -2.63 -27.46 -39.32
N ARG A 142 -3.37 -27.98 -38.32
CA ARG A 142 -4.66 -27.49 -37.79
C ARG A 142 -5.79 -27.26 -38.81
N LYS A 143 -5.66 -27.68 -40.07
CA LYS A 143 -6.67 -27.46 -41.13
C LYS A 143 -7.98 -28.19 -40.88
N LEU A 144 -7.97 -29.33 -40.18
CA LEU A 144 -9.19 -30.12 -39.89
C LEU A 144 -9.95 -29.64 -38.63
N TRP A 145 -9.64 -28.45 -38.15
CA TRP A 145 -10.33 -27.75 -37.05
C TRP A 145 -10.96 -26.45 -37.56
N SER A 146 -11.90 -25.85 -36.83
CA SER A 146 -12.46 -24.55 -37.19
C SER A 146 -11.55 -23.39 -36.76
N ASP A 147 -11.78 -22.17 -37.29
CA ASP A 147 -11.06 -20.97 -36.82
C ASP A 147 -11.35 -20.65 -35.35
N ARG A 148 -12.57 -20.98 -34.90
CA ARG A 148 -13.00 -20.92 -33.51
C ARG A 148 -12.16 -21.84 -32.62
N ASP A 149 -11.92 -23.08 -33.05
CA ASP A 149 -11.03 -24.02 -32.33
C ASP A 149 -9.57 -23.57 -32.37
N ARG A 150 -9.09 -23.06 -33.53
CA ARG A 150 -7.73 -22.51 -33.69
C ARG A 150 -7.47 -21.37 -32.69
N ALA A 151 -8.41 -20.43 -32.53
CA ALA A 151 -8.31 -19.35 -31.56
C ALA A 151 -8.18 -19.87 -30.12
N ALA A 152 -8.91 -20.94 -29.76
CA ALA A 152 -8.77 -21.59 -28.46
C ALA A 152 -7.42 -22.31 -28.29
N PHE A 153 -6.81 -22.84 -29.35
CA PHE A 153 -5.45 -23.40 -29.31
C PHE A 153 -4.37 -22.33 -29.10
N ASP A 154 -4.49 -21.18 -29.75
CA ASP A 154 -3.51 -20.10 -29.60
C ASP A 154 -3.62 -19.42 -28.23
N PHE A 155 -4.83 -19.34 -27.67
CA PHE A 155 -5.05 -18.97 -26.27
C PHE A 155 -4.49 -20.02 -25.30
N ALA A 156 -4.69 -21.31 -25.56
CA ALA A 156 -4.15 -22.39 -24.74
C ALA A 156 -2.61 -22.38 -24.71
N LEU A 157 -1.98 -22.07 -25.85
CA LEU A 157 -0.54 -21.86 -25.96
C LEU A 157 -0.10 -20.62 -25.16
N GLY A 158 -0.74 -19.46 -25.38
CA GLY A 158 -0.41 -18.21 -24.67
C GLY A 158 -0.52 -18.34 -23.15
N MET A 159 -1.63 -18.91 -22.66
CA MET A 159 -1.85 -19.23 -21.24
C MET A 159 -0.81 -20.20 -20.65
N THR A 160 -0.16 -21.01 -21.49
CA THR A 160 0.89 -21.95 -21.09
C THR A 160 2.27 -21.28 -21.02
N VAL A 161 2.70 -20.61 -22.10
CA VAL A 161 4.09 -20.11 -22.23
C VAL A 161 4.30 -18.67 -21.73
N ASN A 162 3.32 -17.77 -21.86
CA ASN A 162 3.47 -16.35 -21.50
C ASN A 162 2.09 -15.74 -21.17
N SER A 163 1.50 -16.16 -20.04
CA SER A 163 0.10 -15.85 -19.70
C SER A 163 -0.17 -14.36 -19.45
N ASP A 164 0.84 -13.57 -19.07
CA ASP A 164 0.74 -12.10 -18.97
C ASP A 164 0.63 -11.39 -20.32
N GLY A 165 1.10 -12.02 -21.40
CA GLY A 165 1.01 -11.49 -22.78
C GLY A 165 -0.27 -11.86 -23.52
N VAL A 166 -1.20 -12.59 -22.90
CA VAL A 166 -2.57 -12.71 -23.41
C VAL A 166 -3.21 -11.32 -23.34
N THR A 167 -3.67 -10.79 -24.47
CA THR A 167 -4.22 -9.43 -24.56
C THR A 167 -5.70 -9.35 -24.19
N ASP A 168 -6.18 -8.15 -23.86
CA ASP A 168 -7.59 -7.92 -23.53
C ASP A 168 -8.47 -8.09 -24.79
N GLU A 169 -7.93 -7.76 -25.96
CA GLU A 169 -8.52 -7.94 -27.29
C GLU A 169 -8.67 -9.42 -27.68
N GLN A 170 -7.64 -10.24 -27.48
CA GLN A 170 -7.72 -11.69 -27.71
C GLN A 170 -8.79 -12.33 -26.82
N PHE A 171 -8.85 -11.94 -25.55
CA PHE A 171 -9.85 -12.44 -24.62
C PHE A 171 -11.27 -12.03 -25.03
N ALA A 172 -11.48 -10.75 -25.38
CA ALA A 172 -12.77 -10.26 -25.87
C ALA A 172 -13.21 -10.96 -27.17
N SER A 173 -12.27 -11.26 -28.08
CA SER A 173 -12.56 -12.03 -29.29
C SER A 173 -13.01 -13.46 -28.97
N LEU A 174 -12.43 -14.13 -27.96
CA LEU A 174 -12.90 -15.44 -27.52
C LEU A 174 -14.29 -15.36 -26.89
N VAL A 175 -14.56 -14.36 -26.04
CA VAL A 175 -15.88 -14.19 -25.40
C VAL A 175 -16.98 -14.04 -26.45
N LYS A 176 -16.71 -13.33 -27.55
CA LYS A 176 -17.63 -13.21 -28.69
C LYS A 176 -17.92 -14.55 -29.38
N GLU A 177 -16.93 -15.42 -29.53
CA GLU A 177 -17.07 -16.71 -30.23
C GLU A 177 -17.55 -17.85 -29.32
N PHE A 178 -17.36 -17.74 -28.00
CA PHE A 178 -17.56 -18.84 -27.04
C PHE A 178 -18.48 -18.55 -25.86
N ASP A 179 -18.84 -17.31 -25.56
CA ASP A 179 -19.48 -16.84 -24.31
C ASP A 179 -18.56 -16.77 -23.07
N ASP A 180 -18.92 -15.88 -22.12
CA ASP A 180 -18.18 -15.65 -20.87
C ASP A 180 -17.87 -16.93 -20.09
N ARG A 181 -18.84 -17.86 -19.98
CA ARG A 181 -18.75 -19.07 -19.16
C ARG A 181 -17.80 -20.08 -19.80
N THR A 182 -17.86 -20.25 -21.11
CA THR A 182 -16.96 -21.15 -21.84
C THR A 182 -15.52 -20.60 -21.80
N VAL A 183 -15.32 -19.29 -21.94
CA VAL A 183 -13.98 -18.68 -21.80
C VAL A 183 -13.47 -18.75 -20.37
N ALA A 184 -14.34 -18.57 -19.36
CA ALA A 184 -13.96 -18.79 -17.97
C ALA A 184 -13.53 -20.25 -17.72
N ALA A 185 -14.22 -21.22 -18.33
CA ALA A 185 -13.83 -22.62 -18.28
C ALA A 185 -12.50 -22.90 -19.02
N PHE A 186 -12.19 -22.22 -20.14
CA PHE A 186 -10.86 -22.29 -20.75
C PHE A 186 -9.76 -21.81 -19.80
N VAL A 187 -9.96 -20.70 -19.09
CA VAL A 187 -8.99 -20.20 -18.09
C VAL A 187 -8.74 -21.24 -16.99
N LEU A 188 -9.80 -21.85 -16.45
CA LEU A 188 -9.67 -22.88 -15.42
C LEU A 188 -9.04 -24.18 -15.94
N HIS A 189 -9.39 -24.64 -17.15
CA HIS A 189 -8.76 -25.79 -17.79
C HIS A 189 -7.27 -25.57 -18.09
N MET A 190 -6.87 -24.35 -18.45
CA MET A 190 -5.48 -24.00 -18.74
C MET A 190 -4.64 -23.78 -17.48
N ALA A 191 -5.23 -23.29 -16.40
CA ALA A 191 -4.64 -23.37 -15.08
C ALA A 191 -4.44 -24.84 -14.65
N TYR A 192 -5.45 -25.70 -14.85
CA TYR A 192 -5.38 -27.12 -14.49
C TYR A 192 -4.30 -27.89 -15.25
N ALA A 193 -4.28 -27.79 -16.58
CA ALA A 193 -3.29 -28.48 -17.41
C ALA A 193 -1.86 -28.12 -16.98
N ASN A 194 -1.58 -26.82 -16.85
CA ASN A 194 -0.26 -26.32 -16.46
C ASN A 194 0.19 -26.73 -15.04
N PHE A 195 -0.76 -27.01 -14.14
CA PHE A 195 -0.52 -27.59 -12.83
C PHE A 195 -0.26 -29.10 -12.90
N GLN A 196 -1.10 -29.84 -13.63
CA GLN A 196 -0.98 -31.29 -13.82
C GLN A 196 0.33 -31.66 -14.54
N ASP A 197 0.68 -30.95 -15.62
CA ASP A 197 1.94 -31.14 -16.37
C ASP A 197 3.16 -30.96 -15.46
N ARG A 198 3.20 -29.84 -14.71
CA ARG A 198 4.31 -29.50 -13.80
C ARG A 198 4.51 -30.53 -12.72
N LEU A 199 3.42 -30.99 -12.10
CA LEU A 199 3.50 -32.00 -11.06
C LEU A 199 4.01 -33.34 -11.62
N ILE A 200 3.50 -33.77 -12.77
CA ILE A 200 3.87 -35.05 -13.38
C ILE A 200 5.33 -35.06 -13.86
N LEU A 201 5.84 -33.93 -14.36
CA LEU A 201 7.26 -33.74 -14.67
C LEU A 201 8.14 -33.80 -13.41
N CYS A 202 7.78 -33.10 -12.33
CA CYS A 202 8.52 -33.16 -11.06
C CYS A 202 8.47 -34.55 -10.39
N LEU A 203 7.40 -35.32 -10.60
CA LEU A 203 7.31 -36.72 -10.17
C LEU A 203 8.17 -37.66 -11.02
N GLY A 204 8.67 -37.23 -12.18
CA GLY A 204 9.57 -38.01 -13.04
C GLY A 204 8.87 -39.19 -13.72
N LEU A 205 7.60 -39.03 -14.12
CA LEU A 205 6.77 -40.09 -14.66
C LEU A 205 6.87 -40.17 -16.20
N GLU A 206 7.38 -41.30 -16.69
CA GLU A 206 7.51 -41.58 -18.12
C GLU A 206 6.17 -41.88 -18.81
N ALA A 207 6.13 -41.64 -20.13
CA ALA A 207 5.06 -42.09 -21.01
C ALA A 207 4.69 -43.56 -20.77
N GLN A 208 3.40 -43.82 -20.53
CA GLN A 208 2.89 -45.15 -20.17
C GLN A 208 2.91 -46.09 -21.38
N LYS A 209 3.22 -47.37 -21.11
CA LYS A 209 3.21 -48.46 -22.10
C LYS A 209 1.79 -49.01 -22.34
N SER A 210 0.88 -48.80 -21.39
CA SER A 210 -0.55 -49.10 -21.48
C SER A 210 -1.35 -47.85 -21.86
N SER A 211 -2.57 -48.04 -22.39
CA SER A 211 -3.48 -46.93 -22.68
C SER A 211 -3.83 -46.16 -21.39
N PRO A 212 -3.70 -44.82 -21.34
CA PRO A 212 -3.97 -44.05 -20.14
C PRO A 212 -5.43 -44.14 -19.67
N LEU A 213 -5.60 -44.32 -18.36
CA LEU A 213 -6.91 -44.41 -17.71
C LEU A 213 -7.82 -43.22 -18.04
N PRO A 214 -9.15 -43.45 -18.16
CA PRO A 214 -10.13 -42.37 -18.17
C PRO A 214 -10.10 -41.59 -16.83
N PRO A 215 -10.78 -40.44 -16.74
CA PRO A 215 -10.99 -39.76 -15.45
C PRO A 215 -11.76 -40.70 -14.52
N VAL A 216 -11.30 -40.85 -13.27
CA VAL A 216 -11.87 -41.83 -12.33
C VAL A 216 -13.20 -41.31 -11.75
N PRO A 217 -14.34 -41.98 -11.98
CA PRO A 217 -15.66 -41.51 -11.56
C PRO A 217 -15.95 -41.87 -10.09
N VAL A 218 -15.16 -41.33 -9.15
CA VAL A 218 -15.29 -41.60 -7.71
C VAL A 218 -15.63 -40.34 -6.92
N ARG A 219 -16.35 -40.50 -5.80
CA ARG A 219 -16.73 -39.42 -4.88
C ARG A 219 -16.46 -39.80 -3.43
N PHE A 220 -16.11 -38.82 -2.62
CA PHE A 220 -15.80 -38.94 -1.19
C PHE A 220 -16.78 -38.10 -0.36
N SER A 221 -17.02 -38.47 0.90
CA SER A 221 -17.97 -37.70 1.72
C SER A 221 -17.40 -36.30 2.06
N PRO A 222 -18.23 -35.24 2.12
CA PRO A 222 -17.78 -33.88 2.45
C PRO A 222 -16.98 -33.77 3.77
N GLU A 223 -17.28 -34.64 4.73
CA GLU A 223 -16.66 -34.71 6.06
C GLU A 223 -15.26 -35.35 6.03
N SER A 224 -14.95 -36.13 4.99
CA SER A 224 -13.66 -36.81 4.82
C SER A 224 -12.58 -35.91 4.22
N LEU A 225 -13.00 -34.91 3.43
CA LEU A 225 -12.16 -33.86 2.84
C LEU A 225 -12.23 -32.58 3.69
N THR A 226 -11.31 -31.64 3.48
CA THR A 226 -11.35 -30.38 4.25
C THR A 226 -12.09 -29.30 3.48
N GLN A 227 -13.31 -28.96 3.89
CA GLN A 227 -14.06 -27.81 3.37
C GLN A 227 -13.76 -26.49 4.10
N LYS A 228 -13.16 -26.52 5.30
CA LYS A 228 -12.89 -25.30 6.10
C LYS A 228 -11.53 -24.67 5.79
N THR A 229 -11.44 -23.35 5.89
CA THR A 229 -10.17 -22.61 5.85
C THR A 229 -9.34 -22.91 7.09
N VAL A 230 -8.07 -23.31 6.91
CA VAL A 230 -7.11 -23.44 8.01
C VAL A 230 -6.46 -22.07 8.22
N ALA A 231 -6.67 -21.44 9.39
CA ALA A 231 -6.06 -20.13 9.74
C ALA A 231 -4.52 -20.18 9.72
N PRO A 232 -3.82 -19.04 9.51
CA PRO A 232 -2.36 -18.96 9.61
C PRO A 232 -1.85 -19.40 11.00
N PRO A 233 -0.64 -20.02 11.09
CA PRO A 233 -0.05 -20.45 12.35
C PRO A 233 0.41 -19.27 13.23
N ALA A 234 0.96 -19.58 14.40
CA ALA A 234 1.09 -18.69 15.54
C ALA A 234 2.00 -17.45 15.34
N ASN A 235 1.79 -16.46 16.22
CA ASN A 235 2.74 -15.39 16.52
C ASN A 235 3.82 -15.87 17.51
N PRO A 236 5.09 -15.43 17.37
CA PRO A 236 5.63 -14.72 16.22
C PRO A 236 5.75 -15.66 15.00
N PRO A 237 5.58 -15.15 13.76
CA PRO A 237 5.75 -15.97 12.56
C PRO A 237 7.18 -16.53 12.45
N PRO A 238 7.36 -17.70 11.80
CA PRO A 238 8.66 -18.24 11.48
C PRO A 238 9.54 -17.24 10.70
N GLN A 239 10.84 -17.27 10.99
CA GLN A 239 11.81 -16.45 10.26
C GLN A 239 12.02 -16.99 8.85
N ILE A 240 11.96 -16.10 7.87
CA ILE A 240 12.44 -16.34 6.50
C ILE A 240 13.87 -15.79 6.41
N GLY A 241 14.77 -16.61 5.87
CA GLY A 241 16.21 -16.39 5.88
C GLY A 241 16.85 -16.60 7.25
N ASN A 242 18.17 -16.54 7.28
CA ASN A 242 18.97 -16.78 8.48
C ASN A 242 19.91 -15.59 8.75
N PRO A 243 19.69 -14.79 9.81
CA PRO A 243 20.54 -13.65 10.14
C PRO A 243 21.93 -14.06 10.67
N ASP A 244 22.07 -15.29 11.17
CA ASP A 244 23.32 -15.84 11.73
C ASP A 244 24.14 -16.64 10.71
N ALA A 245 23.63 -16.79 9.47
CA ALA A 245 24.37 -17.43 8.39
C ALA A 245 25.47 -16.51 7.83
N THR A 246 26.61 -17.08 7.47
CA THR A 246 27.62 -16.37 6.67
C THR A 246 27.00 -15.93 5.35
N PRO A 247 27.01 -14.62 5.00
CA PRO A 247 26.37 -14.15 3.77
C PRO A 247 27.09 -14.69 2.52
N GLN A 248 26.53 -15.75 1.96
CA GLN A 248 26.99 -16.35 0.71
C GLN A 248 25.78 -16.68 -0.17
N ASP A 249 25.80 -16.18 -1.40
CA ASP A 249 24.93 -16.71 -2.45
C ASP A 249 25.55 -17.98 -3.02
N ILE A 250 24.72 -18.99 -3.25
CA ILE A 250 25.12 -20.27 -3.87
C ILE A 250 24.34 -20.57 -5.16
N ILE A 251 23.49 -19.65 -5.62
CA ILE A 251 22.79 -19.72 -6.90
C ILE A 251 23.50 -18.79 -7.90
N ALA A 252 23.58 -19.21 -9.16
CA ALA A 252 24.17 -18.37 -10.20
C ALA A 252 23.18 -17.33 -10.71
N ASP A 253 23.69 -16.14 -11.08
CA ASP A 253 22.91 -15.10 -11.76
C ASP A 253 22.45 -15.61 -13.13
N ASN A 254 21.15 -15.90 -13.23
CA ASN A 254 20.52 -16.39 -14.45
C ASN A 254 20.08 -15.22 -15.35
N GLU A 255 20.94 -14.77 -16.26
CA GLU A 255 20.51 -13.93 -17.38
C GLU A 255 19.49 -14.68 -18.28
N PRO A 256 18.49 -13.99 -18.86
CA PRO A 256 18.30 -12.54 -18.89
C PRO A 256 17.17 -12.05 -17.97
N HIS A 257 16.91 -12.70 -16.81
CA HIS A 257 15.78 -12.33 -15.95
C HIS A 257 15.95 -10.90 -15.41
N THR A 258 15.14 -9.97 -15.94
CA THR A 258 15.32 -8.53 -15.71
C THR A 258 14.64 -8.12 -14.41
N TRP A 259 15.37 -8.29 -13.30
CA TRP A 259 14.99 -7.88 -11.95
C TRP A 259 14.46 -6.44 -11.91
N LEU A 260 13.31 -6.23 -11.26
CA LEU A 260 12.75 -4.90 -11.06
C LEU A 260 13.15 -4.32 -9.69
N PRO A 261 13.50 -3.02 -9.64
CA PRO A 261 13.51 -2.27 -8.38
C PRO A 261 12.16 -2.38 -7.66
N TYR A 262 12.20 -2.40 -6.33
CA TYR A 262 11.00 -2.55 -5.49
C TYR A 262 9.93 -1.48 -5.80
N GLU A 263 10.34 -0.25 -6.10
CA GLU A 263 9.47 0.85 -6.53
C GLU A 263 8.67 0.52 -7.81
N LYS A 264 9.29 -0.21 -8.75
CA LYS A 264 8.63 -0.64 -10.00
C LYS A 264 7.73 -1.86 -9.82
N LEU A 265 8.02 -2.71 -8.83
CA LEU A 265 7.07 -3.74 -8.40
C LEU A 265 5.84 -3.11 -7.74
N GLN A 266 6.04 -2.13 -6.84
CA GLN A 266 4.93 -1.38 -6.25
C GLN A 266 4.13 -0.60 -7.31
N GLU A 267 4.76 -0.01 -8.33
CA GLU A 267 4.02 0.60 -9.47
C GLU A 267 3.15 -0.43 -10.21
N ARG A 268 3.65 -1.66 -10.45
CA ARG A 268 2.84 -2.75 -11.03
C ARG A 268 1.66 -3.13 -10.13
N LEU A 269 1.85 -3.24 -8.81
CA LEU A 269 0.76 -3.53 -7.88
C LEU A 269 -0.30 -2.43 -7.85
N GLN A 270 0.09 -1.16 -7.82
CA GLN A 270 -0.86 -0.04 -7.87
C GLN A 270 -1.60 0.04 -9.22
N THR A 271 -0.92 -0.28 -10.32
CA THR A 271 -1.54 -0.39 -11.65
C THR A 271 -2.58 -1.52 -11.69
N GLN A 272 -2.30 -2.66 -11.06
CA GLN A 272 -3.23 -3.80 -11.00
C GLN A 272 -4.49 -3.52 -10.16
N ARG A 273 -4.44 -2.60 -9.18
CA ARG A 273 -5.60 -2.15 -8.41
C ARG A 273 -6.60 -1.33 -9.24
N VAL A 274 -6.18 -0.79 -10.39
CA VAL A 274 -7.03 0.03 -11.28
C VAL A 274 -7.30 -0.60 -12.66
N ARG A 275 -6.56 -1.65 -13.07
CA ARG A 275 -6.94 -2.45 -14.24
C ARG A 275 -8.25 -3.19 -13.98
N LYS A 276 -9.17 -3.12 -14.95
CA LYS A 276 -10.43 -3.87 -14.92
C LYS A 276 -10.18 -5.35 -15.20
N THR A 277 -10.94 -6.21 -14.53
CA THR A 277 -11.06 -7.62 -14.87
C THR A 277 -11.73 -7.78 -16.24
N ARG A 278 -11.30 -8.78 -17.04
CA ARG A 278 -11.79 -9.01 -18.42
C ARG A 278 -13.24 -9.46 -18.52
N LEU A 279 -13.70 -10.21 -17.52
CA LEU A 279 -15.12 -10.49 -17.31
C LEU A 279 -15.68 -9.58 -16.23
N ARG A 280 -17.00 -9.35 -16.26
CA ARG A 280 -17.71 -8.68 -15.17
C ARG A 280 -17.53 -9.49 -13.89
N VAL A 281 -17.12 -8.86 -12.80
CA VAL A 281 -17.10 -9.51 -11.48
C VAL A 281 -18.55 -9.71 -11.04
N PRO A 282 -19.03 -10.95 -10.81
CA PRO A 282 -20.40 -11.20 -10.36
C PRO A 282 -20.58 -10.82 -8.89
N ASP A 283 -21.78 -10.37 -8.54
CA ASP A 283 -22.17 -10.18 -7.15
C ASP A 283 -22.37 -11.55 -6.47
N TRP A 284 -22.08 -11.62 -5.18
CA TRP A 284 -22.03 -12.89 -4.44
C TRP A 284 -23.35 -13.67 -4.50
N GLN A 285 -24.47 -12.95 -4.49
CA GLN A 285 -25.83 -13.49 -4.54
C GLN A 285 -26.16 -14.18 -5.88
N GLU A 286 -25.39 -13.96 -6.96
CA GLU A 286 -25.62 -14.58 -8.27
C GLU A 286 -25.21 -16.06 -8.34
N PHE A 287 -24.42 -16.55 -7.37
CA PHE A 287 -23.86 -17.91 -7.39
C PHE A 287 -23.73 -18.59 -6.02
N ALA A 288 -23.99 -17.90 -4.91
CA ALA A 288 -23.87 -18.49 -3.57
C ALA A 288 -24.76 -19.73 -3.36
N ASP A 289 -25.88 -19.81 -4.06
CA ASP A 289 -26.82 -20.95 -4.09
C ASP A 289 -26.22 -22.23 -4.70
N LYS A 290 -25.19 -22.09 -5.53
CA LYS A 290 -24.51 -23.18 -6.24
C LYS A 290 -23.28 -23.70 -5.50
N LEU A 291 -22.91 -23.09 -4.36
CA LEU A 291 -21.75 -23.50 -3.56
C LEU A 291 -22.13 -24.58 -2.53
N PRO A 292 -21.28 -25.59 -2.28
CA PRO A 292 -21.50 -26.54 -1.20
C PRO A 292 -21.62 -25.86 0.17
N THR A 293 -22.62 -26.29 0.95
CA THR A 293 -22.85 -25.83 2.33
C THR A 293 -21.57 -25.90 3.16
N GLY A 294 -21.17 -24.77 3.76
CA GLY A 294 -19.98 -24.69 4.61
C GLY A 294 -18.65 -24.43 3.87
N LEU A 295 -18.61 -24.48 2.53
CA LEU A 295 -17.41 -24.10 1.76
C LEU A 295 -17.11 -22.60 1.90
N MET A 296 -18.11 -21.74 1.75
CA MET A 296 -17.97 -20.30 1.95
C MET A 296 -19.03 -19.82 2.96
N PRO A 297 -18.71 -19.75 4.27
CA PRO A 297 -19.68 -19.42 5.31
C PRO A 297 -20.09 -17.94 5.32
N MET A 298 -19.35 -17.08 4.61
CA MET A 298 -19.62 -15.67 4.41
C MET A 298 -19.26 -15.30 2.97
N ALA A 299 -19.78 -14.17 2.47
CA ALA A 299 -19.32 -13.62 1.21
C ALA A 299 -17.83 -13.27 1.28
N SER A 300 -17.08 -13.58 0.22
CA SER A 300 -15.66 -13.21 0.14
C SER A 300 -15.46 -12.02 -0.79
N ASP A 301 -14.65 -11.06 -0.36
CA ASP A 301 -14.28 -9.90 -1.18
C ASP A 301 -13.22 -10.20 -2.24
N ILE A 302 -12.61 -11.38 -2.20
CA ILE A 302 -11.59 -11.82 -3.16
C ILE A 302 -12.22 -11.97 -4.57
N VAL A 303 -11.70 -11.20 -5.52
CA VAL A 303 -12.21 -11.13 -6.91
C VAL A 303 -12.05 -12.47 -7.63
N TRP A 304 -10.96 -13.21 -7.34
CA TRP A 304 -10.76 -14.58 -7.84
C TRP A 304 -11.93 -15.51 -7.52
N TYR A 305 -12.47 -15.48 -6.29
CA TYR A 305 -13.61 -16.34 -5.91
C TYR A 305 -14.89 -15.91 -6.63
N LYS A 306 -15.17 -14.60 -6.72
CA LYS A 306 -16.35 -14.07 -7.42
C LYS A 306 -16.36 -14.49 -8.90
N ILE A 307 -15.23 -14.35 -9.59
CA ILE A 307 -15.09 -14.73 -11.01
C ILE A 307 -15.14 -16.26 -11.19
N ALA A 308 -14.32 -17.01 -10.45
CA ALA A 308 -14.17 -18.45 -10.66
C ALA A 308 -15.45 -19.24 -10.32
N PHE A 309 -16.12 -18.90 -9.20
CA PHE A 309 -17.39 -19.51 -8.85
C PHE A 309 -18.56 -18.98 -9.69
N GLY A 310 -18.64 -17.67 -9.92
CA GLY A 310 -19.76 -17.05 -10.61
C GLY A 310 -19.95 -17.54 -12.05
N TYR A 311 -18.86 -17.83 -12.75
CA TYR A 311 -18.91 -18.36 -14.12
C TYR A 311 -18.75 -19.88 -14.23
N ALA A 312 -17.92 -20.52 -13.39
CA ALA A 312 -17.51 -21.92 -13.58
C ALA A 312 -17.28 -22.69 -12.26
N HIS A 313 -18.21 -22.54 -11.30
CA HIS A 313 -18.22 -23.26 -10.02
C HIS A 313 -17.93 -24.77 -10.14
N GLU A 314 -18.41 -25.44 -11.19
CA GLU A 314 -18.23 -26.87 -11.44
C GLU A 314 -16.76 -27.30 -11.61
N LEU A 315 -15.89 -26.35 -11.98
CA LEU A 315 -14.43 -26.52 -12.08
C LEU A 315 -13.68 -25.90 -10.89
N ALA A 316 -14.19 -24.79 -10.35
CA ALA A 316 -13.55 -24.04 -9.29
C ALA A 316 -13.75 -24.66 -7.89
N VAL A 317 -14.92 -25.21 -7.59
CA VAL A 317 -15.25 -25.82 -6.28
C VAL A 317 -14.36 -27.04 -5.98
N PRO A 318 -14.15 -28.01 -6.89
CA PRO A 318 -13.21 -29.11 -6.66
C PRO A 318 -11.77 -28.64 -6.41
N PHE A 319 -11.33 -27.55 -7.05
CA PHE A 319 -10.00 -27.00 -6.80
C PHE A 319 -9.89 -26.35 -5.41
N GLU A 320 -10.92 -25.65 -4.94
CA GLU A 320 -10.92 -25.07 -3.60
C GLU A 320 -10.93 -26.16 -2.51
N ILE A 321 -11.69 -27.24 -2.70
CA ILE A 321 -11.69 -28.41 -1.81
C ILE A 321 -10.31 -29.10 -1.81
N TYR A 322 -9.69 -29.23 -2.99
CA TYR A 322 -8.31 -29.70 -3.12
C TYR A 322 -7.31 -28.79 -2.37
N MET A 323 -7.39 -27.46 -2.55
CA MET A 323 -6.50 -26.51 -1.87
C MET A 323 -6.60 -26.59 -0.35
N ARG A 324 -7.83 -26.63 0.19
CA ARG A 324 -8.08 -26.71 1.63
C ARG A 324 -7.66 -28.06 2.21
N THR A 325 -7.91 -29.16 1.48
CA THR A 325 -7.48 -30.50 1.89
C THR A 325 -5.95 -30.60 1.92
N ALA A 326 -5.27 -30.14 0.86
CA ALA A 326 -3.81 -30.08 0.82
C ALA A 326 -3.23 -29.19 1.93
N GLY A 327 -3.77 -27.98 2.12
CA GLY A 327 -3.31 -27.05 3.16
C GLY A 327 -3.58 -27.53 4.60
N SER A 328 -4.55 -28.42 4.79
CA SER A 328 -4.88 -29.08 6.06
C SER A 328 -3.96 -30.27 6.33
N GLU A 329 -3.73 -31.11 5.32
CA GLU A 329 -2.91 -32.33 5.42
C GLU A 329 -1.42 -32.05 5.66
N ILE A 330 -0.90 -30.92 5.15
CA ILE A 330 0.50 -30.48 5.39
C ILE A 330 0.67 -29.54 6.60
N ALA A 331 -0.41 -29.14 7.28
CA ALA A 331 -0.42 -27.97 8.17
C ALA A 331 0.60 -28.03 9.33
N THR A 332 0.98 -29.23 9.77
CA THR A 332 1.94 -29.46 10.86
C THR A 332 3.41 -29.38 10.44
N ASN A 333 3.70 -29.43 9.13
CA ASN A 333 5.06 -29.49 8.58
C ASN A 333 5.24 -28.53 7.38
N TRP A 334 4.50 -27.41 7.39
CA TRP A 334 4.54 -26.40 6.33
C TRP A 334 4.55 -24.98 6.90
N ASP A 335 5.62 -24.23 6.63
CA ASP A 335 5.68 -22.81 6.93
C ASP A 335 4.98 -21.98 5.84
N ARG A 336 4.09 -21.08 6.26
CA ARG A 336 3.31 -20.22 5.35
C ARG A 336 4.09 -19.02 4.84
N PRO A 337 4.73 -18.20 5.68
CA PRO A 337 5.74 -17.23 5.25
C PRO A 337 6.70 -17.72 4.15
N PHE A 338 7.37 -18.86 4.33
CA PHE A 338 8.21 -19.50 3.30
C PHE A 338 7.41 -19.93 2.06
N GLY A 339 6.24 -20.57 2.25
CA GLY A 339 5.35 -20.94 1.14
C GLY A 339 4.90 -19.73 0.29
N ASN A 340 4.67 -18.58 0.91
CA ASN A 340 4.37 -17.33 0.22
C ASN A 340 5.59 -16.78 -0.55
N SER A 341 6.82 -17.06 -0.12
CA SER A 341 8.04 -16.73 -0.89
C SER A 341 8.18 -17.61 -2.13
N LEU A 342 7.88 -18.90 -2.02
CA LEU A 342 7.78 -19.80 -3.17
C LEU A 342 6.67 -19.36 -4.12
N PHE A 343 5.50 -18.94 -3.59
CA PHE A 343 4.43 -18.36 -4.40
C PHE A 343 4.92 -17.11 -5.11
N TRP A 344 5.51 -16.14 -4.39
CA TRP A 344 6.01 -14.89 -4.92
C TRP A 344 6.97 -15.11 -6.10
N MET A 345 7.91 -16.06 -6.00
CA MET A 345 8.80 -16.43 -7.11
C MET A 345 8.06 -16.97 -8.33
N VAL A 346 7.00 -17.77 -8.15
CA VAL A 346 6.11 -18.18 -9.24
C VAL A 346 5.36 -16.97 -9.82
N THR A 347 4.95 -15.99 -9.00
CA THR A 347 4.27 -14.78 -9.48
C THR A 347 5.17 -13.88 -10.32
N ASP A 348 6.45 -13.74 -9.96
CA ASP A 348 7.40 -12.93 -10.72
C ASP A 348 7.77 -13.62 -12.05
N ALA A 349 8.02 -14.93 -12.01
CA ALA A 349 8.36 -15.73 -13.20
C ALA A 349 7.23 -15.85 -14.25
N VAL A 350 5.96 -15.55 -13.89
CA VAL A 350 4.85 -15.34 -14.85
C VAL A 350 4.26 -13.93 -14.81
N LYS A 351 5.00 -12.96 -14.26
CA LYS A 351 4.68 -11.52 -14.25
C LYS A 351 3.25 -11.21 -13.78
N CYS A 352 2.78 -11.87 -12.72
CA CYS A 352 1.40 -11.81 -12.20
C CYS A 352 1.25 -10.88 -10.99
N PRO A 353 0.99 -9.56 -11.18
CA PRO A 353 0.92 -8.60 -10.08
C PRO A 353 -0.26 -8.83 -9.12
N TYR A 354 -1.37 -9.45 -9.56
CA TYR A 354 -2.49 -9.79 -8.67
C TYR A 354 -2.04 -10.80 -7.61
N CYS A 355 -1.44 -11.93 -8.02
CA CYS A 355 -0.94 -12.92 -7.08
C CYS A 355 0.24 -12.39 -6.25
N MET A 356 1.09 -11.53 -6.82
CA MET A 356 2.19 -10.88 -6.08
C MET A 356 1.66 -10.01 -4.93
N GLY A 357 0.64 -9.18 -5.18
CA GLY A 357 -0.05 -8.43 -4.14
C GLY A 357 -0.73 -9.32 -3.09
N HIS A 358 -1.27 -10.48 -3.51
CA HIS A 358 -1.79 -11.48 -2.57
C HIS A 358 -0.68 -12.13 -1.73
N CYS A 359 0.56 -12.25 -2.21
CA CYS A 359 1.68 -12.71 -1.39
C CYS A 359 2.01 -11.70 -0.27
N GLU A 360 2.08 -10.40 -0.60
CA GLU A 360 2.26 -9.33 0.39
C GLU A 360 1.15 -9.33 1.44
N MET A 361 -0.11 -9.41 1.00
CA MET A 361 -1.27 -9.51 1.89
C MET A 361 -1.25 -10.77 2.77
N ASN A 362 -0.76 -11.91 2.27
CA ASN A 362 -0.64 -13.14 3.05
C ASN A 362 0.54 -13.14 4.03
N TRP A 363 1.58 -12.32 3.80
CA TRP A 363 2.57 -12.01 4.83
C TRP A 363 2.01 -11.09 5.92
N GLU A 364 1.18 -10.11 5.57
CA GLU A 364 0.54 -9.19 6.53
C GLU A 364 -0.42 -9.94 7.49
N VAL A 365 -1.22 -10.90 6.99
CA VAL A 365 -2.06 -11.76 7.87
C VAL A 365 -1.25 -12.85 8.60
N ALA A 366 -0.03 -13.15 8.16
CA ALA A 366 0.91 -13.98 8.91
C ALA A 366 1.68 -13.18 9.99
N GLY A 367 1.45 -11.87 10.12
CA GLY A 367 2.04 -11.04 11.18
C GLY A 367 3.36 -10.35 10.83
N PHE A 368 3.74 -10.29 9.55
CA PHE A 368 4.84 -9.40 9.13
C PHE A 368 4.33 -7.95 9.02
N ASP A 369 5.14 -7.00 9.50
CA ASP A 369 4.91 -5.57 9.28
C ASP A 369 5.33 -5.13 7.85
N ARG A 370 5.01 -3.88 7.52
CA ARG A 370 5.28 -3.30 6.19
C ARG A 370 6.77 -3.23 5.83
N GLN A 371 7.66 -3.02 6.80
CA GLN A 371 9.10 -3.01 6.54
C GLN A 371 9.56 -4.43 6.24
N LYS A 372 9.16 -5.42 7.05
CA LYS A 372 9.51 -6.83 6.83
C LYS A 372 8.98 -7.37 5.50
N ILE A 373 7.78 -6.94 5.08
CA ILE A 373 7.21 -7.25 3.74
C ILE A 373 8.03 -6.61 2.62
N ALA A 374 8.41 -5.34 2.75
CA ALA A 374 9.25 -4.65 1.77
C ALA A 374 10.64 -5.29 1.66
N ASP A 375 11.30 -5.57 2.79
CA ASP A 375 12.61 -6.21 2.87
C ASP A 375 12.62 -7.58 2.14
N ILE A 376 11.61 -8.42 2.39
CA ILE A 376 11.51 -9.75 1.77
C ILE A 376 11.21 -9.62 0.27
N SER A 377 10.28 -8.73 -0.10
CA SER A 377 9.92 -8.50 -1.52
C SER A 377 11.11 -7.98 -2.31
N GLN A 378 11.90 -7.05 -1.76
CA GLN A 378 13.12 -6.53 -2.38
C GLN A 378 14.22 -7.59 -2.49
N LYS A 379 14.33 -8.51 -1.52
CA LYS A 379 15.30 -9.62 -1.57
C LYS A 379 14.92 -10.68 -2.60
N LEU A 380 13.64 -11.06 -2.69
CA LEU A 380 13.15 -12.01 -3.69
C LEU A 380 13.23 -11.42 -5.12
N ALA A 381 13.03 -10.10 -5.24
CA ALA A 381 13.24 -9.33 -6.47
C ALA A 381 14.71 -9.02 -6.79
N GLY A 382 15.65 -9.41 -5.93
CA GLY A 382 17.09 -9.22 -6.13
C GLY A 382 17.75 -10.45 -6.74
N ASN A 383 18.91 -10.23 -7.37
CA ASN A 383 19.81 -11.32 -7.76
C ASN A 383 20.56 -11.89 -6.54
N ASN A 384 20.84 -11.08 -5.51
CA ASN A 384 21.53 -11.49 -4.30
C ASN A 384 20.56 -12.07 -3.25
N TRP A 385 20.65 -13.38 -3.04
CA TRP A 385 19.91 -14.18 -2.08
C TRP A 385 20.75 -14.62 -0.86
N SER A 386 21.92 -14.02 -0.62
CA SER A 386 22.86 -14.39 0.46
C SER A 386 22.33 -14.29 1.90
N SER A 387 21.10 -13.80 2.11
CA SER A 387 20.43 -13.76 3.42
C SER A 387 19.37 -14.85 3.62
N PHE A 388 19.11 -15.66 2.59
CA PHE A 388 18.36 -16.91 2.68
C PHE A 388 19.32 -18.07 2.97
N SER A 389 18.87 -19.09 3.69
CA SER A 389 19.67 -20.31 3.89
C SER A 389 19.88 -21.06 2.57
N ALA A 390 20.94 -21.86 2.48
CA ALA A 390 21.26 -22.66 1.29
C ALA A 390 20.11 -23.60 0.85
N ALA A 391 19.23 -24.03 1.77
CA ALA A 391 18.04 -24.80 1.44
C ALA A 391 16.93 -23.92 0.84
N GLU A 392 16.67 -22.75 1.42
CA GLU A 392 15.71 -21.77 0.87
C GLU A 392 16.13 -21.29 -0.52
N GLN A 393 17.41 -20.91 -0.72
CA GLN A 393 17.94 -20.47 -2.02
C GLN A 393 17.67 -21.51 -3.12
N LYS A 394 17.92 -22.80 -2.85
CA LYS A 394 17.62 -23.91 -3.76
C LYS A 394 16.12 -24.09 -4.05
N ALA A 395 15.25 -23.87 -3.07
CA ALA A 395 13.80 -23.97 -3.27
C ALA A 395 13.22 -22.78 -4.04
N LEU A 396 13.75 -21.58 -3.82
CA LEU A 396 13.41 -20.38 -4.58
C LEU A 396 13.86 -20.51 -6.05
N ASP A 397 15.05 -21.05 -6.31
CA ASP A 397 15.52 -21.29 -7.68
C ASP A 397 14.76 -22.44 -8.38
N PHE A 398 14.41 -23.51 -7.66
CA PHE A 398 13.48 -24.53 -8.15
C PHE A 398 12.14 -23.92 -8.61
N ALA A 399 11.57 -23.00 -7.83
CA ALA A 399 10.34 -22.29 -8.20
C ALA A 399 10.53 -21.35 -9.40
N ARG A 400 11.68 -20.65 -9.47
CA ARG A 400 12.11 -19.82 -10.60
C ARG A 400 12.25 -20.65 -11.90
N LYS A 401 12.78 -21.88 -11.82
CA LYS A 401 13.05 -22.80 -12.95
C LYS A 401 11.83 -23.58 -13.45
N LEU A 402 11.06 -24.18 -12.53
CA LEU A 402 9.86 -24.99 -12.83
C LEU A 402 8.78 -24.18 -13.58
N THR A 403 8.71 -22.89 -13.31
CA THR A 403 7.63 -22.03 -13.77
C THR A 403 7.67 -21.78 -15.29
N PRO A 404 8.75 -21.23 -15.89
CA PRO A 404 8.87 -21.02 -17.33
C PRO A 404 9.35 -22.26 -18.12
N SER A 405 10.00 -23.24 -17.48
CA SER A 405 10.66 -24.35 -18.19
C SER A 405 10.54 -25.69 -17.46
N PRO A 406 9.30 -26.22 -17.31
CA PRO A 406 9.05 -27.36 -16.42
C PRO A 406 9.72 -28.66 -16.82
N ALA A 407 9.91 -28.92 -18.13
CA ALA A 407 10.65 -30.09 -18.61
C ALA A 407 12.18 -30.01 -18.36
N SER A 408 12.70 -28.89 -17.84
CA SER A 408 14.11 -28.77 -17.44
C SER A 408 14.39 -29.25 -16.00
N ILE A 409 13.35 -29.63 -15.25
CA ILE A 409 13.50 -30.17 -13.89
C ILE A 409 14.09 -31.57 -13.95
N SER A 410 15.19 -31.75 -13.23
CA SER A 410 16.01 -32.95 -13.19
C SER A 410 15.98 -33.60 -11.81
N LYS A 411 16.50 -34.83 -11.73
CA LYS A 411 16.83 -35.49 -10.46
C LYS A 411 17.68 -34.63 -9.53
N SER A 412 18.63 -33.84 -10.07
CA SER A 412 19.49 -32.98 -9.24
C SER A 412 18.73 -31.84 -8.57
N ASP A 413 17.67 -31.31 -9.19
CA ASP A 413 16.85 -30.25 -8.59
C ASP A 413 16.02 -30.83 -7.43
N ILE A 414 15.42 -32.01 -7.64
CA ILE A 414 14.61 -32.70 -6.62
C ILE A 414 15.49 -33.22 -5.46
N ASP A 415 16.63 -33.85 -5.73
CA ASP A 415 17.54 -34.30 -4.67
C ASP A 415 18.14 -33.12 -3.90
N ALA A 416 18.31 -31.94 -4.52
CA ALA A 416 18.71 -30.72 -3.82
C ALA A 416 17.63 -30.21 -2.83
N LEU A 417 16.34 -30.34 -3.16
CA LEU A 417 15.25 -30.08 -2.20
C LEU A 417 15.25 -31.11 -1.07
N ARG A 418 15.41 -32.40 -1.39
CA ARG A 418 15.41 -33.50 -0.41
C ARG A 418 16.56 -33.38 0.60
N GLN A 419 17.75 -33.00 0.14
CA GLN A 419 18.90 -32.69 1.01
C GLN A 419 18.64 -31.50 1.94
N GLY A 420 17.90 -30.48 1.47
CA GLY A 420 17.62 -29.27 2.25
C GLY A 420 16.46 -29.38 3.25
N PHE A 421 15.45 -30.21 2.96
CA PHE A 421 14.18 -30.24 3.71
C PHE A 421 13.70 -31.64 4.12
N GLY A 422 14.34 -32.72 3.64
CA GLY A 422 13.85 -34.09 3.76
C GLY A 422 12.73 -34.42 2.76
N ASP A 423 12.57 -35.71 2.43
CA ASP A 423 11.70 -36.19 1.36
C ASP A 423 10.27 -35.65 1.41
N GLN A 424 9.60 -35.72 2.57
CA GLN A 424 8.21 -35.28 2.71
C GLN A 424 8.05 -33.77 2.46
N ARG A 425 8.90 -32.91 3.05
CA ARG A 425 8.78 -31.46 2.87
C ARG A 425 9.26 -31.03 1.49
N ALA A 426 10.21 -31.74 0.86
CA ALA A 426 10.54 -31.56 -0.55
C ALA A 426 9.36 -31.93 -1.48
N PHE A 427 8.60 -32.97 -1.14
CA PHE A 427 7.36 -33.33 -1.85
C PHE A 427 6.30 -32.23 -1.69
N PHE A 428 6.13 -31.69 -0.48
CA PHE A 428 5.24 -30.56 -0.24
C PHE A 428 5.67 -29.30 -1.01
N ILE A 429 6.98 -28.97 -1.07
CA ILE A 429 7.50 -27.87 -1.89
C ILE A 429 7.14 -28.08 -3.36
N THR A 430 7.34 -29.30 -3.87
CA THR A 430 7.00 -29.68 -5.24
C THR A 430 5.51 -29.44 -5.54
N VAL A 431 4.61 -30.02 -4.74
CA VAL A 431 3.15 -29.92 -4.93
C VAL A 431 2.65 -28.47 -4.79
N ASN A 432 3.11 -27.72 -3.78
CA ASN A 432 2.72 -26.32 -3.58
C ASN A 432 3.18 -25.43 -4.75
N THR A 433 4.40 -25.61 -5.24
CA THR A 433 4.96 -24.81 -6.36
C THR A 433 4.21 -25.09 -7.68
N CYS A 434 3.79 -26.33 -7.90
CA CYS A 434 2.90 -26.68 -9.01
C CYS A 434 1.51 -26.02 -8.83
N ARG A 435 0.94 -26.00 -7.61
CA ARG A 435 -0.34 -25.35 -7.32
C ARG A 435 -0.29 -23.82 -7.52
N TYR A 436 0.80 -23.15 -7.18
CA TYR A 436 0.97 -21.71 -7.45
C TYR A 436 0.94 -21.38 -8.95
N ASN A 437 1.38 -22.32 -9.81
CA ASN A 437 1.30 -22.22 -11.27
C ASN A 437 -0.14 -22.37 -11.83
N TYR A 438 -1.09 -22.87 -11.04
CA TYR A 438 -2.55 -22.82 -11.31
C TYR A 438 -3.10 -21.41 -11.04
N MET A 439 -2.85 -20.90 -9.81
CA MET A 439 -3.44 -19.66 -9.30
C MET A 439 -3.06 -18.42 -10.12
N THR A 440 -1.78 -18.33 -10.49
CA THR A 440 -1.26 -17.25 -11.35
C THR A 440 -1.87 -17.22 -12.74
N ARG A 441 -2.07 -18.39 -13.37
CA ARG A 441 -2.67 -18.48 -14.70
C ARG A 441 -4.13 -18.04 -14.73
N ILE A 442 -4.91 -18.33 -13.69
CA ILE A 442 -6.26 -17.77 -13.54
C ILE A 442 -6.21 -16.25 -13.47
N SER A 443 -5.31 -15.72 -12.64
CA SER A 443 -5.23 -14.29 -12.36
C SER A 443 -4.75 -13.47 -13.56
N ASN A 444 -3.80 -14.00 -14.35
CA ASN A 444 -3.38 -13.42 -15.62
C ASN A 444 -4.45 -13.60 -16.71
N GLY A 445 -5.06 -14.79 -16.82
CA GLY A 445 -6.08 -15.09 -17.83
C GLY A 445 -7.28 -14.15 -17.75
N PHE A 446 -7.83 -13.95 -16.56
CA PHE A 446 -8.91 -12.98 -16.33
C PHE A 446 -8.43 -11.53 -16.13
N GLN A 447 -7.12 -11.30 -15.96
CA GLN A 447 -6.54 -9.98 -15.66
C GLN A 447 -7.19 -9.35 -14.41
N LEU A 448 -7.30 -10.14 -13.34
CA LEU A 448 -8.07 -9.81 -12.12
C LEU A 448 -7.62 -8.49 -11.47
N THR A 449 -8.57 -7.62 -11.16
CA THR A 449 -8.36 -6.39 -10.39
C THR A 449 -7.91 -6.72 -8.96
N LEU A 450 -6.81 -6.12 -8.49
CA LEU A 450 -6.29 -6.34 -7.13
C LEU A 450 -7.10 -5.54 -6.11
N GLU A 451 -7.52 -6.19 -5.02
CA GLU A 451 -8.39 -5.62 -3.98
C GLU A 451 -7.72 -4.44 -3.26
N ALA A 452 -8.48 -3.37 -2.97
CA ALA A 452 -7.95 -2.15 -2.36
C ALA A 452 -7.45 -2.35 -0.91
N GLY A 453 -8.15 -3.18 -0.12
CA GLY A 453 -7.71 -3.62 1.21
C GLY A 453 -7.05 -5.01 1.16
N ASN A 454 -6.71 -5.55 2.33
CA ASN A 454 -6.28 -6.95 2.46
C ASN A 454 -7.51 -7.84 2.72
N PRO A 455 -7.96 -8.67 1.76
CA PRO A 455 -9.16 -9.47 1.91
C PRO A 455 -8.94 -10.74 2.76
N PHE A 456 -7.67 -11.10 3.06
CA PHE A 456 -7.36 -12.33 3.78
C PHE A 456 -7.75 -12.28 5.26
N TYR A 457 -7.94 -11.09 5.84
CA TYR A 457 -8.52 -10.95 7.18
C TYR A 457 -9.93 -11.56 7.25
N GLN A 458 -10.81 -11.20 6.31
CA GLN A 458 -12.15 -11.81 6.19
C GLN A 458 -12.06 -13.31 5.89
N TYR A 459 -11.20 -13.72 4.94
CA TYR A 459 -11.04 -15.12 4.54
C TYR A 459 -10.60 -16.04 5.68
N TYR A 460 -9.70 -15.58 6.56
CA TYR A 460 -9.24 -16.34 7.73
C TYR A 460 -10.09 -16.10 8.99
N ASN A 461 -11.18 -15.33 8.92
CA ASN A 461 -11.96 -14.86 10.06
C ASN A 461 -11.10 -14.21 11.17
N MET A 462 -10.12 -13.41 10.73
CA MET A 462 -9.24 -12.61 11.57
C MET A 462 -9.72 -11.16 11.55
N SER A 463 -9.68 -10.48 12.69
CA SER A 463 -9.70 -9.02 12.66
C SER A 463 -8.44 -8.51 11.94
N PRO A 464 -8.52 -7.47 11.08
CA PRO A 464 -7.32 -6.72 10.74
C PRO A 464 -6.66 -6.22 12.03
N PRO A 465 -5.32 -6.11 12.09
CA PRO A 465 -4.67 -5.46 13.21
C PRO A 465 -5.28 -4.07 13.34
N LYS A 466 -5.70 -3.68 14.56
CA LYS A 466 -6.22 -2.33 14.83
C LYS A 466 -5.28 -1.32 14.15
N PRO A 467 -5.73 -0.57 13.13
CA PRO A 467 -4.82 0.20 12.27
C PRO A 467 -4.03 1.17 13.13
N ALA A 468 -2.75 0.84 13.36
CA ALA A 468 -1.96 1.13 14.56
C ALA A 468 -2.55 2.24 15.45
N GLU A 469 -3.49 1.83 16.33
CA GLU A 469 -4.57 2.66 16.93
C GLU A 469 -4.58 4.13 16.48
N ILE A 470 -5.18 4.38 15.30
CA ILE A 470 -5.23 5.67 14.58
C ILE A 470 -5.18 6.83 15.58
N ALA A 471 -4.02 7.48 15.67
CA ALA A 471 -3.51 8.03 16.92
C ALA A 471 -4.54 8.84 17.71
N VAL A 472 -5.18 8.20 18.70
CA VAL A 472 -6.23 8.77 19.56
C VAL A 472 -5.68 9.90 20.45
N VAL A 473 -4.36 9.96 20.59
CA VAL A 473 -3.63 11.06 21.24
C VAL A 473 -2.87 11.90 20.20
N PRO A 474 -2.75 13.22 20.40
CA PRO A 474 -1.85 14.07 19.64
C PRO A 474 -0.44 13.50 19.55
N ARG A 475 0.26 13.76 18.44
CA ARG A 475 1.66 13.34 18.31
C ARG A 475 2.53 13.97 19.42
N PRO A 476 3.58 13.26 19.86
CA PRO A 476 4.44 13.68 20.96
C PRO A 476 5.15 15.00 20.68
N THR A 477 5.27 15.84 21.72
CA THR A 477 6.21 16.96 21.74
C THR A 477 7.54 16.49 22.36
N PRO A 478 8.66 16.55 21.63
CA PRO A 478 9.98 16.24 22.17
C PRO A 478 10.44 17.35 23.13
N LEU A 479 11.02 16.96 24.26
CA LEU A 479 11.61 17.89 25.23
C LEU A 479 13.09 18.20 24.93
N SER A 480 13.85 17.23 24.41
CA SER A 480 15.29 17.35 24.12
C SER A 480 15.66 17.28 22.63
N ARG A 481 16.90 17.67 22.30
CA ARG A 481 17.41 17.69 20.91
C ARG A 481 17.46 16.28 20.29
N VAL A 482 17.89 15.28 21.06
CA VAL A 482 17.96 13.87 20.58
C VAL A 482 16.57 13.32 20.25
N GLN A 483 15.57 13.57 21.11
CA GLN A 483 14.19 13.18 20.86
C GLN A 483 13.60 13.88 19.65
N MET A 484 13.94 15.16 19.45
CA MET A 484 13.53 15.92 18.29
C MET A 484 14.08 15.25 17.03
N LYS A 485 15.41 15.08 16.91
CA LYS A 485 16.07 14.38 15.80
C LYS A 485 15.44 13.01 15.48
N LYS A 486 15.09 12.22 16.51
CA LYS A 486 14.39 10.94 16.33
C LYS A 486 13.00 11.11 15.68
N LEU A 487 12.17 12.02 16.19
CA LEU A 487 10.85 12.28 15.60
C LEU A 487 10.93 12.92 14.19
N LEU A 488 11.99 13.69 13.89
CA LEU A 488 12.26 14.20 12.54
C LEU A 488 12.55 13.08 11.54
N GLU A 489 13.31 12.06 11.96
CA GLU A 489 13.59 10.87 11.15
C GLU A 489 12.32 10.01 10.97
N ASP A 490 11.58 9.75 12.05
CA ASP A 490 10.37 8.93 12.00
C ASP A 490 9.27 9.53 11.11
N MET A 491 9.27 10.85 10.92
CA MET A 491 8.37 11.54 9.98
C MET A 491 8.58 11.17 8.51
N LYS A 492 9.69 10.53 8.12
CA LYS A 492 9.84 9.90 6.79
C LYS A 492 8.81 8.78 6.56
N ASN A 493 8.42 8.08 7.62
CA ASN A 493 7.53 6.93 7.60
C ASN A 493 6.08 7.30 8.00
N ARG A 494 5.76 8.60 8.08
CA ARG A 494 4.42 9.08 8.44
C ARG A 494 3.40 8.61 7.40
N ARG A 495 2.32 7.98 7.85
CA ARG A 495 1.20 7.59 6.99
C ARG A 495 0.50 8.83 6.41
N GLU A 496 0.24 8.79 5.11
CA GLU A 496 -0.59 9.77 4.39
C GLU A 496 -2.05 9.71 4.87
N ARG A 497 -2.68 10.87 5.08
CA ARG A 497 -4.06 10.97 5.57
C ARG A 497 -5.13 10.67 4.51
N ILE A 498 -4.80 10.82 3.22
CA ILE A 498 -5.68 10.49 2.09
C ILE A 498 -4.94 9.56 1.15
N ALA A 499 -5.57 8.43 0.80
CA ALA A 499 -5.07 7.59 -0.29
C ALA A 499 -5.28 8.32 -1.63
N LEU A 500 -4.20 8.63 -2.35
CA LEU A 500 -4.27 9.30 -3.64
C LEU A 500 -4.54 8.31 -4.80
N PRO A 501 -5.23 8.74 -5.87
CA PRO A 501 -5.27 7.99 -7.13
C PRO A 501 -3.87 7.77 -7.70
N ALA A 502 -3.69 6.75 -8.54
CA ALA A 502 -2.44 6.55 -9.29
C ALA A 502 -2.04 7.79 -10.11
N LEU A 503 -0.75 7.90 -10.49
CA LEU A 503 -0.27 8.91 -11.42
C LEU A 503 -0.83 8.63 -12.82
N THR A 504 -1.33 9.66 -13.52
CA THR A 504 -1.60 9.53 -14.97
C THR A 504 -0.27 9.45 -15.74
N GLU A 505 -0.27 8.92 -16.96
CA GLU A 505 0.95 8.88 -17.78
C GLU A 505 1.50 10.29 -18.07
N GLU A 506 0.62 11.30 -18.14
CA GLU A 506 1.00 12.73 -18.22
C GLU A 506 1.69 13.25 -16.94
N GLU A 507 1.32 12.73 -15.77
CA GLU A 507 2.00 13.03 -14.50
C GLU A 507 3.33 12.27 -14.38
N LYS A 508 3.39 11.02 -14.86
CA LYS A 508 4.65 10.24 -14.92
C LYS A 508 5.67 10.83 -15.88
N ALA A 509 5.22 11.49 -16.94
CA ALA A 509 6.09 12.18 -17.90
C ALA A 509 6.74 13.48 -17.35
N GLN A 510 6.39 13.93 -16.14
CA GLN A 510 6.94 15.15 -15.55
C GLN A 510 8.30 14.90 -14.89
N ALA A 511 9.33 15.59 -15.38
CA ALA A 511 10.72 15.37 -14.97
C ALA A 511 11.12 15.95 -13.58
N ASP A 512 10.21 16.59 -12.82
CA ASP A 512 10.45 17.01 -11.43
C ASP A 512 9.69 16.10 -10.45
N PRO A 513 10.36 15.25 -9.67
CA PRO A 513 9.74 14.43 -8.62
C PRO A 513 8.97 15.23 -7.55
N ARG A 514 9.16 16.55 -7.44
CA ARG A 514 8.33 17.40 -6.57
C ARG A 514 6.90 17.59 -7.12
N ALA A 515 6.69 17.48 -8.43
CA ALA A 515 5.36 17.63 -9.05
C ALA A 515 4.46 16.42 -8.76
N THR A 516 5.02 15.21 -8.74
CA THR A 516 4.32 13.96 -8.44
C THR A 516 4.19 13.65 -6.94
N SER A 517 4.89 14.39 -6.08
CA SER A 517 4.86 14.22 -4.62
C SER A 517 3.46 14.41 -4.00
N TYR A 518 3.21 13.71 -2.88
CA TYR A 518 1.92 13.73 -2.15
C TYR A 518 1.35 15.13 -1.99
N GLU A 519 2.14 16.09 -1.47
CA GLU A 519 1.70 17.48 -1.27
C GLU A 519 1.23 18.15 -2.56
N SER A 520 2.01 18.05 -3.64
CA SER A 520 1.66 18.69 -4.91
C SER A 520 0.36 18.10 -5.47
N ARG A 521 0.11 16.80 -5.24
CA ARG A 521 -1.09 16.12 -5.72
C ARG A 521 -2.32 16.36 -4.83
N ILE A 522 -2.23 16.42 -3.50
CA ILE A 522 -3.37 16.89 -2.68
C ILE A 522 -3.77 18.33 -3.02
N SER A 523 -2.81 19.22 -3.31
CA SER A 523 -3.13 20.58 -3.78
C SER A 523 -3.84 20.54 -5.14
N LYS A 524 -3.30 19.80 -6.12
CA LYS A 524 -3.87 19.70 -7.48
C LYS A 524 -5.26 19.04 -7.52
N LEU A 525 -5.52 18.06 -6.66
CA LEU A 525 -6.76 17.25 -6.70
C LEU A 525 -7.89 17.84 -5.85
N PHE A 526 -7.58 18.61 -4.80
CA PHE A 526 -8.58 19.05 -3.82
C PHE A 526 -8.66 20.56 -3.61
N LEU A 527 -7.71 21.36 -4.10
CA LEU A 527 -7.79 22.84 -4.11
C LEU A 527 -8.07 23.37 -5.54
N PRO A 528 -8.63 24.58 -5.69
CA PRO A 528 -8.94 25.16 -7.01
C PRO A 528 -7.68 25.53 -7.80
N SER A 529 -7.70 25.35 -9.12
CA SER A 529 -6.57 25.72 -10.00
C SER A 529 -6.34 27.23 -10.13
N SER A 530 -7.35 28.05 -9.81
CA SER A 530 -7.25 29.52 -9.68
C SER A 530 -6.43 29.95 -8.47
N SER A 531 -6.29 29.07 -7.47
CA SER A 531 -6.15 29.54 -6.10
C SER A 531 -4.77 30.04 -5.74
N GLY A 532 -4.76 31.00 -4.81
CA GLY A 532 -3.59 31.34 -4.01
C GLY A 532 -3.23 30.25 -3.00
N ALA A 533 -3.27 28.96 -3.38
CA ALA A 533 -3.09 27.77 -2.53
C ALA A 533 -1.82 27.80 -1.67
N ARG A 534 -0.83 28.60 -2.05
CA ARG A 534 0.46 28.79 -1.38
C ARG A 534 0.73 30.24 -0.99
N GLY A 535 -0.31 31.07 -0.81
CA GLY A 535 -0.18 32.48 -0.41
C GLY A 535 0.59 32.66 0.90
N TYR A 536 0.51 31.69 1.81
CA TYR A 536 1.35 31.61 3.01
C TYR A 536 2.88 31.58 2.76
N LEU A 537 3.33 31.41 1.51
CA LEU A 537 4.75 31.53 1.12
C LEU A 537 5.17 32.95 0.69
N ASN A 538 4.22 33.87 0.46
CA ASN A 538 4.49 35.20 -0.14
C ASN A 538 5.56 36.01 0.61
N PHE A 539 5.72 35.80 1.92
CA PHE A 539 6.68 36.51 2.77
C PHE A 539 7.85 35.65 3.29
N SER A 540 7.86 34.34 3.03
CA SER A 540 8.87 33.39 3.53
C SER A 540 10.29 33.63 3.00
N GLY A 541 10.45 34.45 1.96
CA GLY A 541 11.72 34.69 1.27
C GLY A 541 12.16 33.49 0.41
N SER A 542 13.33 33.61 -0.22
CA SER A 542 13.97 32.54 -0.98
C SER A 542 15.50 32.71 -0.95
N PRO A 543 16.27 31.60 -1.01
CA PRO A 543 17.71 31.70 -1.09
C PRO A 543 18.13 32.24 -2.46
N ASN A 544 19.18 33.07 -2.50
CA ASN A 544 19.80 33.49 -3.75
C ASN A 544 20.26 32.24 -4.54
N ARG A 545 19.66 32.01 -5.71
CA ARG A 545 20.00 30.91 -6.61
C ARG A 545 20.76 31.42 -7.82
N THR A 546 21.94 30.86 -8.06
CA THR A 546 22.43 30.66 -9.42
C THR A 546 21.48 29.70 -10.15
N PRO A 547 20.89 30.06 -11.30
CA PRO A 547 20.05 29.15 -12.07
C PRO A 547 20.83 27.89 -12.48
N ARG A 548 20.20 26.72 -12.36
CA ARG A 548 20.75 25.47 -12.91
C ARG A 548 20.26 25.29 -14.36
N PRO A 549 21.02 24.65 -15.27
CA PRO A 549 20.50 24.27 -16.59
C PRO A 549 19.20 23.45 -16.45
N GLY A 550 18.15 23.84 -17.19
CA GLY A 550 16.83 23.21 -17.11
C GLY A 550 15.93 23.67 -15.94
N ASP A 551 16.32 24.66 -15.16
CA ASP A 551 15.51 25.21 -14.05
C ASP A 551 14.36 26.11 -14.55
N ASN A 552 13.37 25.50 -15.20
CA ASN A 552 12.20 26.17 -15.78
C ASN A 552 11.18 26.70 -14.74
N ARG A 553 11.58 26.92 -13.48
CA ARG A 553 10.68 27.42 -12.44
C ARG A 553 10.45 28.92 -12.63
N PRO A 554 9.20 29.42 -12.62
CA PRO A 554 8.93 30.84 -12.69
C PRO A 554 9.51 31.53 -11.45
N THR A 555 10.49 32.40 -11.65
CA THR A 555 10.99 33.31 -10.63
C THR A 555 9.88 34.32 -10.32
N GLN A 556 9.24 34.18 -9.15
CA GLN A 556 8.36 35.25 -8.67
C GLN A 556 9.17 36.54 -8.56
N GLU A 557 8.67 37.59 -9.21
CA GLU A 557 9.20 38.95 -9.06
C GLU A 557 9.21 39.32 -7.57
N PRO A 558 10.35 39.75 -7.00
CA PRO A 558 10.48 40.09 -5.59
C PRO A 558 9.80 41.43 -5.31
N ASP A 559 9.29 41.59 -4.09
CA ASP A 559 8.73 42.87 -3.63
C ASP A 559 9.86 43.76 -3.08
N PRO A 560 9.98 45.03 -3.53
CA PRO A 560 11.09 45.91 -3.13
C PRO A 560 11.04 46.34 -1.65
N ALA A 561 9.90 46.17 -0.96
CA ALA A 561 9.77 46.44 0.47
C ALA A 561 10.01 45.20 1.36
N VAL A 562 10.18 44.01 0.76
CA VAL A 562 10.52 42.77 1.48
C VAL A 562 12.04 42.67 1.59
N THR A 563 12.58 42.99 2.76
CA THR A 563 14.03 43.25 2.98
C THR A 563 14.70 42.31 3.98
N LEU A 564 13.95 41.53 4.75
CA LEU A 564 14.50 40.65 5.78
C LEU A 564 15.12 39.37 5.18
N ASP A 565 16.32 39.01 5.67
CA ASP A 565 17.12 37.88 5.20
C ASP A 565 16.39 36.52 5.25
N TYR A 566 16.70 35.66 4.29
CA TYR A 566 16.19 34.29 4.19
C TYR A 566 16.66 33.39 5.35
N GLY A 567 17.91 33.50 5.79
CA GLY A 567 18.42 32.74 6.94
C GLY A 567 17.70 33.13 8.23
N PHE A 568 17.58 34.43 8.48
CA PHE A 568 16.80 35.00 9.59
C PHE A 568 15.33 34.55 9.57
N LYS A 569 14.63 34.68 8.44
CA LYS A 569 13.25 34.16 8.28
C LYS A 569 13.16 32.66 8.52
N THR A 570 14.18 31.89 8.13
CA THR A 570 14.24 30.44 8.39
C THR A 570 14.39 30.14 9.89
N ARG A 571 15.15 30.96 10.65
CA ARG A 571 15.21 30.87 12.13
C ARG A 571 13.85 31.19 12.78
N LEU A 572 13.17 32.25 12.33
CA LEU A 572 11.79 32.57 12.78
C LEU A 572 10.80 31.44 12.45
N PHE A 573 10.95 30.79 11.29
CA PHE A 573 10.12 29.64 10.89
C PHE A 573 10.44 28.39 11.73
N TRP A 574 11.70 28.15 12.07
CA TRP A 574 12.07 27.08 12.99
C TRP A 574 11.42 27.30 14.37
N ILE A 575 11.49 28.51 14.94
CA ILE A 575 10.85 28.87 16.22
C ILE A 575 9.32 28.69 16.16
N ALA A 576 8.65 29.20 15.12
CA ALA A 576 7.21 29.01 14.94
C ALA A 576 6.85 27.52 14.84
N SER A 577 7.64 26.74 14.09
CA SER A 577 7.47 25.28 13.95
C SER A 577 7.73 24.54 15.25
N ARG A 578 8.63 25.03 16.11
CA ARG A 578 8.95 24.45 17.42
C ARG A 578 7.82 24.64 18.42
N VAL A 579 7.26 25.85 18.48
CA VAL A 579 6.12 26.19 19.35
C VAL A 579 4.83 25.48 18.90
N ASN A 580 4.62 25.35 17.58
CA ASN A 580 3.51 24.57 16.99
C ASN A 580 3.77 23.04 16.97
N ASN A 581 4.97 22.58 17.31
CA ASN A 581 5.47 21.22 17.12
C ASN A 581 5.15 20.61 15.73
N CYS A 582 5.31 21.38 14.65
CA CYS A 582 5.26 20.82 13.29
C CYS A 582 6.59 20.09 13.00
N GLN A 583 6.60 18.77 13.19
CA GLN A 583 7.79 17.94 13.05
C GLN A 583 8.31 17.95 11.60
N TYR A 584 7.43 17.87 10.60
CA TYR A 584 7.80 18.07 9.18
C TYR A 584 8.54 19.40 8.98
N CYS A 585 7.98 20.48 9.54
CA CYS A 585 8.47 21.83 9.33
C CYS A 585 9.78 22.08 10.06
N LEU A 586 9.99 21.48 11.24
CA LEU A 586 11.26 21.55 11.97
C LEU A 586 12.40 20.96 11.13
N GLY A 587 12.33 19.67 10.76
CA GLY A 587 13.39 19.02 9.99
C GLY A 587 13.62 19.66 8.63
N HIS A 588 12.55 20.13 7.97
CA HIS A 588 12.65 20.86 6.70
C HIS A 588 13.28 22.27 6.84
N GLN A 589 13.22 22.90 8.03
CA GLN A 589 13.94 24.14 8.32
C GLN A 589 15.38 23.85 8.76
N GLU A 590 15.65 22.76 9.48
CA GLU A 590 17.02 22.36 9.85
C GLU A 590 17.86 22.03 8.61
N SER A 591 17.33 21.26 7.66
CA SER A 591 17.99 21.01 6.37
C SER A 591 18.26 22.30 5.58
N LYS A 592 17.53 23.41 5.83
CA LYS A 592 17.80 24.73 5.24
C LYS A 592 18.81 25.55 6.04
N LEU A 593 18.75 25.51 7.36
CA LEU A 593 19.69 26.21 8.25
C LEU A 593 21.12 25.65 8.07
N LEU A 594 21.25 24.33 8.02
CA LEU A 594 22.48 23.64 7.62
C LEU A 594 22.96 24.08 6.23
N ALA A 595 22.05 24.18 5.25
CA ALA A 595 22.37 24.61 3.88
C ALA A 595 22.72 26.11 3.74
N VAL A 596 22.53 26.93 4.77
CA VAL A 596 23.05 28.32 4.86
C VAL A 596 24.20 28.47 5.86
N GLY A 597 24.80 27.36 6.30
CA GLY A 597 26.03 27.35 7.11
C GLY A 597 25.83 27.43 8.63
N MET A 598 24.62 27.21 9.14
CA MET A 598 24.35 27.16 10.59
C MET A 598 24.55 25.73 11.11
N ASP A 599 25.33 25.55 12.17
CA ASP A 599 25.61 24.24 12.79
C ASP A 599 24.49 23.75 13.73
N ASP A 600 24.59 22.49 14.17
CA ASP A 600 23.58 21.85 15.03
C ASP A 600 23.51 22.45 16.45
N ASP A 601 24.61 23.02 16.96
CA ASP A 601 24.66 23.64 18.29
C ASP A 601 23.95 24.99 18.28
N LEU A 602 24.10 25.78 17.21
CA LEU A 602 23.31 26.98 16.96
C LEU A 602 21.84 26.65 16.67
N ILE A 603 21.53 25.56 15.95
CA ILE A 603 20.15 25.08 15.79
C ILE A 603 19.55 24.69 17.16
N ALA A 604 20.30 23.99 18.00
CA ALA A 604 19.88 23.67 19.37
C ALA A 604 19.74 24.93 20.24
N ALA A 605 20.58 25.96 20.04
CA ALA A 605 20.48 27.24 20.75
C ALA A 605 19.15 27.98 20.46
N LEU A 606 18.51 27.76 19.30
CA LEU A 606 17.14 28.27 19.07
C LEU A 606 16.12 27.73 20.08
N ASP A 607 16.31 26.50 20.58
CA ASP A 607 15.43 25.88 21.59
C ASP A 607 15.85 26.16 23.05
N LEU A 608 17.13 26.50 23.25
CA LEU A 608 17.81 26.43 24.55
C LEU A 608 18.44 27.72 25.04
N ASP A 609 18.98 28.59 24.17
CA ASP A 609 19.76 29.76 24.59
C ASP A 609 19.83 30.85 23.51
N TRP A 610 18.89 31.79 23.57
CA TRP A 610 18.87 32.94 22.66
C TRP A 610 20.01 33.93 22.89
N SER A 611 20.77 33.86 23.99
CA SER A 611 21.93 34.74 24.20
C SER A 611 23.08 34.51 23.20
N LYS A 612 23.01 33.42 22.42
CA LYS A 612 23.92 33.13 21.30
C LYS A 612 23.65 33.97 20.05
N PHE A 613 22.54 34.73 20.01
CA PHE A 613 22.09 35.50 18.85
C PHE A 613 22.12 37.02 19.14
N PRO A 614 22.24 37.88 18.12
CA PRO A 614 22.17 39.34 18.31
C PRO A 614 20.87 39.78 19.01
N GLU A 615 20.91 40.86 19.79
CA GLU A 615 19.73 41.38 20.52
C GLU A 615 18.53 41.65 19.59
N SER A 616 18.79 42.09 18.36
CA SER A 616 17.79 42.25 17.30
C SER A 616 17.08 40.94 16.95
N GLU A 617 17.79 39.82 16.90
CA GLU A 617 17.19 38.50 16.68
C GLU A 617 16.46 38.04 17.95
N GLN A 618 17.00 38.26 19.14
CA GLN A 618 16.33 37.90 20.40
C GLN A 618 14.96 38.59 20.55
N ALA A 619 14.84 39.87 20.18
CA ALA A 619 13.56 40.58 20.13
C ALA A 619 12.58 39.96 19.12
N ALA A 620 13.05 39.68 17.91
CA ALA A 620 12.25 39.04 16.85
C ALA A 620 11.83 37.60 17.21
N PHE A 621 12.66 36.87 17.95
CA PHE A 621 12.38 35.52 18.43
C PHE A 621 11.28 35.54 19.50
N ALA A 622 11.34 36.50 20.43
CA ALA A 622 10.29 36.72 21.43
C ALA A 622 8.95 37.09 20.79
N PHE A 623 8.97 38.01 19.82
CA PHE A 623 7.83 38.37 18.97
C PHE A 623 7.26 37.13 18.25
N ALA A 624 8.09 36.35 17.56
CA ALA A 624 7.66 35.19 16.79
C ALA A 624 7.07 34.08 17.67
N ARG A 625 7.63 33.86 18.87
CA ARG A 625 7.09 32.93 19.88
C ARG A 625 5.71 33.38 20.36
N ARG A 626 5.54 34.66 20.73
CA ARG A 626 4.25 35.19 21.21
C ARG A 626 3.19 35.18 20.11
N LEU A 627 3.50 35.70 18.93
CA LEU A 627 2.60 35.73 17.77
C LEU A 627 2.16 34.33 17.30
N THR A 628 3.02 33.33 17.48
CA THR A 628 2.66 31.92 17.21
C THR A 628 1.65 31.39 18.23
N ARG A 629 1.92 31.56 19.53
CA ARG A 629 1.19 30.93 20.64
C ARG A 629 -0.07 31.69 21.07
N GLU A 630 0.06 32.99 21.34
CA GLU A 630 -0.95 33.86 21.93
C GLU A 630 -0.97 35.23 21.19
N PRO A 631 -1.46 35.29 19.94
CA PRO A 631 -1.39 36.52 19.13
C PRO A 631 -2.14 37.70 19.78
N HIS A 632 -3.22 37.41 20.51
CA HIS A 632 -4.01 38.38 21.26
C HIS A 632 -3.31 38.96 22.50
N LEU A 633 -2.16 38.39 22.91
CA LEU A 633 -1.31 38.94 23.98
C LEU A 633 -0.11 39.73 23.44
N LEU A 634 0.01 39.89 22.11
CA LEU A 634 1.02 40.78 21.54
C LEU A 634 0.70 42.24 21.92
N SER A 635 1.70 42.91 22.47
CA SER A 635 1.58 44.23 23.10
C SER A 635 2.43 45.28 22.38
N ASP A 636 2.17 46.55 22.64
CA ASP A 636 2.97 47.67 22.14
C ASP A 636 4.44 47.51 22.56
N ALA A 637 4.71 47.00 23.77
CA ALA A 637 6.05 46.72 24.25
C ALA A 637 6.81 45.64 23.44
N ASP A 638 6.09 44.71 22.78
CA ASP A 638 6.72 43.72 21.89
C ASP A 638 7.08 44.34 20.52
N ILE A 639 6.23 45.24 20.02
CA ILE A 639 6.50 46.03 18.81
C ILE A 639 7.68 46.99 19.06
N ASP A 640 7.66 47.70 20.19
CA ASP A 640 8.69 48.68 20.57
C ASP A 640 10.03 48.02 20.92
N ALA A 641 10.01 46.76 21.39
CA ALA A 641 11.23 45.96 21.49
C ALA A 641 11.84 45.68 20.10
N CYS A 642 11.02 45.44 19.08
CA CYS A 642 11.48 45.25 17.70
C CYS A 642 11.91 46.58 17.04
N ARG A 643 11.22 47.70 17.30
CA ARG A 643 11.53 49.04 16.75
C ARG A 643 12.93 49.56 17.08
N LYS A 644 13.57 49.03 18.12
CA LYS A 644 14.98 49.31 18.45
C LYS A 644 15.96 48.84 17.38
N HIS A 645 15.54 47.92 16.50
CA HIS A 645 16.40 47.22 15.55
C HIS A 645 15.83 47.12 14.12
N TYR A 646 14.51 47.24 13.95
CA TYR A 646 13.83 47.08 12.67
C TYR A 646 12.92 48.27 12.38
N THR A 647 12.75 48.61 11.09
CA THR A 647 11.73 49.60 10.69
C THR A 647 10.32 49.01 10.84
N ASP A 648 9.31 49.87 11.01
CA ASP A 648 7.91 49.46 11.09
C ASP A 648 7.44 48.58 9.90
N VAL A 649 7.97 48.81 8.70
CA VAL A 649 7.69 47.96 7.51
C VAL A 649 8.36 46.59 7.65
N GLN A 650 9.57 46.50 8.22
CA GLN A 650 10.22 45.22 8.53
C GLN A 650 9.52 44.46 9.66
N ILE A 651 8.94 45.15 10.66
CA ILE A 651 8.13 44.49 11.69
C ILE A 651 6.83 43.95 11.08
N LEU A 652 6.23 44.67 10.14
CA LEU A 652 5.08 44.20 9.36
C LEU A 652 5.44 43.00 8.44
N GLU A 653 6.61 43.03 7.81
CA GLU A 653 7.17 41.92 7.04
C GLU A 653 7.40 40.69 7.91
N MET A 654 7.91 40.89 9.14
CA MET A 654 8.12 39.85 10.14
C MET A 654 6.79 39.26 10.63
N ALA A 655 5.77 40.09 10.88
CA ALA A 655 4.42 39.65 11.23
C ALA A 655 3.82 38.75 10.15
N LEU A 656 3.90 39.18 8.89
CA LEU A 656 3.40 38.42 7.73
C LEU A 656 4.19 37.13 7.50
N SER A 657 5.52 37.15 7.68
CA SER A 657 6.35 35.94 7.58
C SER A 657 6.02 34.94 8.69
N VAL A 658 5.89 35.37 9.95
CA VAL A 658 5.56 34.48 11.08
C VAL A 658 4.12 33.96 10.99
N ALA A 659 3.19 34.77 10.48
CA ALA A 659 1.83 34.33 10.16
C ALA A 659 1.84 33.27 9.03
N GLY A 660 2.61 33.48 7.96
CA GLY A 660 2.81 32.53 6.88
C GLY A 660 3.39 31.20 7.36
N ASN A 661 4.43 31.26 8.18
CA ASN A 661 5.01 30.10 8.87
C ASN A 661 3.95 29.30 9.67
N ASN A 662 3.06 30.01 10.38
CA ASN A 662 1.95 29.42 11.13
C ASN A 662 0.89 28.73 10.25
N ALA A 663 0.62 29.26 9.05
CA ALA A 663 -0.21 28.58 8.06
C ALA A 663 0.47 27.34 7.49
N ILE A 664 1.77 27.40 7.15
CA ILE A 664 2.50 26.24 6.63
C ILE A 664 2.51 25.11 7.68
N ASN A 665 2.70 25.42 8.97
CA ASN A 665 2.60 24.44 10.05
C ASN A 665 1.23 23.72 10.06
N ARG A 666 0.13 24.47 9.85
CA ARG A 666 -1.25 23.95 9.84
C ARG A 666 -1.57 23.16 8.58
N TRP A 667 -1.12 23.62 7.41
CA TRP A 667 -1.25 22.91 6.15
C TRP A 667 -0.52 21.56 6.15
N LYS A 668 0.78 21.56 6.48
CA LYS A 668 1.64 20.36 6.42
C LYS A 668 1.15 19.25 7.36
N GLU A 669 0.80 19.62 8.60
CA GLU A 669 0.37 18.63 9.59
C GLU A 669 -1.09 18.24 9.44
N GLY A 670 -1.97 19.19 9.10
CA GLY A 670 -3.39 18.92 8.84
C GLY A 670 -3.59 17.96 7.67
N ALA A 671 -2.88 18.18 6.56
CA ALA A 671 -2.99 17.34 5.37
C ALA A 671 -2.20 16.02 5.44
N GLY A 672 -1.44 15.78 6.51
CA GLY A 672 -0.75 14.51 6.73
C GLY A 672 0.54 14.33 5.92
N VAL A 673 1.27 15.40 5.61
CA VAL A 673 2.43 15.33 4.70
C VAL A 673 3.61 14.57 5.37
N PRO A 674 4.22 13.56 4.70
CA PRO A 674 5.41 12.86 5.17
C PRO A 674 6.71 13.60 4.82
N GLN A 675 7.79 13.33 5.56
CA GLN A 675 9.11 13.89 5.29
C GLN A 675 9.76 13.21 4.07
N SER A 676 10.49 13.97 3.25
CA SER A 676 11.24 13.41 2.11
C SER A 676 12.51 12.70 2.58
N ARG A 677 12.81 11.51 2.04
CA ARG A 677 14.06 10.75 2.31
C ARG A 677 15.34 11.58 2.12
N THR A 678 15.36 12.56 1.20
CA THR A 678 16.53 13.42 0.94
C THR A 678 16.53 14.74 1.73
N GLY A 679 15.65 14.91 2.72
CA GLY A 679 15.44 16.20 3.40
C GLY A 679 14.88 17.32 2.50
N GLY A 680 14.51 17.00 1.25
CA GLY A 680 14.06 17.96 0.23
C GLY A 680 15.16 18.49 -0.69
N SER A 681 16.42 18.07 -0.52
CA SER A 681 17.59 18.43 -1.34
C SER A 681 17.77 19.95 -1.51
N PHE A 682 17.97 20.67 -0.40
CA PHE A 682 18.31 22.10 -0.39
C PHE A 682 19.83 22.29 -0.46
N GLY A 683 20.29 23.23 -1.28
CA GLY A 683 21.72 23.52 -1.48
C GLY A 683 22.46 22.51 -2.36
N SER A 684 22.47 21.23 -1.97
CA SER A 684 23.29 20.19 -2.61
C SER A 684 22.81 19.77 -4.01
N THR A 685 23.67 19.03 -4.72
CA THR A 685 23.32 18.19 -5.87
C THR A 685 23.01 16.75 -5.47
N ASN A 686 23.04 16.44 -4.17
CA ASN A 686 23.08 15.08 -3.68
C ASN A 686 21.68 14.44 -3.63
N THR A 687 21.57 13.23 -4.17
CA THR A 687 20.36 12.40 -4.20
C THR A 687 20.34 11.33 -3.12
N GLU A 688 21.43 11.21 -2.34
CA GLU A 688 21.54 10.31 -1.19
C GLU A 688 20.50 10.60 -0.09
N GLU A 689 20.26 9.60 0.76
CA GLU A 689 19.35 9.70 1.90
C GLU A 689 19.93 10.59 3.00
N HIS A 690 19.14 11.56 3.45
CA HIS A 690 19.48 12.45 4.56
C HIS A 690 18.87 11.90 5.84
N SER A 691 19.71 11.60 6.84
CA SER A 691 19.23 11.25 8.18
C SER A 691 19.28 12.45 9.11
N TYR A 692 18.23 12.61 9.92
CA TYR A 692 18.19 13.56 11.04
C TYR A 692 18.90 13.01 12.29
N LEU A 693 19.29 11.73 12.31
CA LEU A 693 19.97 11.08 13.45
C LEU A 693 21.47 11.40 13.51
N THR A 694 21.84 12.66 13.29
CA THR A 694 23.22 13.14 13.40
C THR A 694 23.67 13.22 14.86
N ASP A 695 24.96 13.05 15.10
CA ASP A 695 25.58 13.31 16.40
C ASP A 695 25.18 14.68 16.94
N THR A 696 25.08 14.77 18.26
CA THR A 696 24.58 15.95 18.98
C THR A 696 25.52 16.23 20.13
N ASN A 697 25.92 17.49 20.34
CA ASN A 697 26.79 17.87 21.46
C ASN A 697 26.22 17.30 22.79
N PRO A 698 26.99 16.48 23.55
CA PRO A 698 26.52 15.85 24.78
C PRO A 698 25.98 16.83 25.83
N GLU A 699 26.49 18.08 25.85
CA GLU A 699 25.96 19.11 26.74
C GLU A 699 24.57 19.61 26.34
N LEU A 700 24.17 19.48 25.08
CA LEU A 700 22.89 19.97 24.55
C LEU A 700 21.86 18.84 24.38
N ALA A 701 22.35 17.63 24.08
CA ALA A 701 21.57 16.44 23.72
C ALA A 701 20.31 16.20 24.57
N ASN A 702 20.43 16.35 25.89
CA ASN A 702 19.38 16.07 26.88
C ASN A 702 18.91 17.30 27.68
N LYS A 703 19.25 18.53 27.26
CA LYS A 703 18.68 19.75 27.85
C LYS A 703 17.21 19.89 27.42
N ASN A 704 16.33 20.23 28.35
CA ASN A 704 14.93 20.54 28.07
C ASN A 704 14.80 21.90 27.35
N SER A 705 13.94 21.95 26.35
CA SER A 705 13.52 23.20 25.67
C SER A 705 13.12 24.30 26.65
N LYS A 706 13.55 25.54 26.35
CA LYS A 706 13.04 26.76 27.00
C LYS A 706 11.91 27.43 26.22
N LEU A 707 11.60 26.96 25.00
CA LEU A 707 10.51 27.51 24.19
C LEU A 707 9.14 26.94 24.58
N LEU A 708 9.09 25.65 24.94
CA LEU A 708 7.88 24.97 25.37
C LEU A 708 7.45 25.41 26.78
N SER A 709 6.14 25.42 27.02
CA SER A 709 5.56 25.52 28.36
C SER A 709 5.08 24.14 28.80
N VAL A 710 5.65 23.58 29.87
CA VAL A 710 5.32 22.21 30.35
C VAL A 710 4.50 22.29 31.64
N THR A 711 3.25 21.82 31.59
CA THR A 711 2.36 21.75 32.75
C THR A 711 2.50 20.42 33.49
N SER A 712 3.32 20.45 34.55
CA SER A 712 3.39 19.50 35.69
C SER A 712 3.69 18.00 35.44
N SER A 713 4.83 17.58 36.02
CA SER A 713 5.03 16.32 36.76
C SER A 713 4.73 14.95 36.12
N ALA A 714 4.70 14.81 34.79
CA ALA A 714 4.81 13.49 34.16
C ALA A 714 6.27 13.00 34.20
N ALA A 715 6.53 11.79 34.71
CA ALA A 715 7.85 11.13 34.66
C ALA A 715 8.19 10.58 33.26
N SER A 716 7.48 11.03 32.23
CA SER A 716 7.74 10.73 30.82
C SER A 716 8.69 11.77 30.26
N ALA A 717 9.72 11.33 29.54
CA ALA A 717 10.64 12.23 28.85
C ALA A 717 10.00 12.98 27.65
N VAL A 718 8.73 12.70 27.35
CA VAL A 718 7.95 13.23 26.23
C VAL A 718 6.58 13.70 26.73
N VAL A 719 6.11 14.85 26.26
CA VAL A 719 4.84 15.46 26.70
C VAL A 719 3.77 15.33 25.62
N SER A 720 2.56 14.95 26.01
CA SER A 720 1.39 15.00 25.13
C SER A 720 1.01 16.46 24.87
N THR A 721 0.92 16.85 23.59
CA THR A 721 0.64 18.25 23.24
C THR A 721 -0.83 18.57 23.53
N GLN A 722 -1.10 19.21 24.68
CA GLN A 722 -2.46 19.61 25.03
C GLN A 722 -2.86 20.91 24.35
N ARG A 723 -4.13 20.98 23.95
CA ARG A 723 -4.82 22.20 23.56
C ARG A 723 -4.85 23.16 24.75
N ASP A 724 -4.34 24.39 24.60
CA ASP A 724 -4.29 25.36 25.70
C ASP A 724 -5.70 25.92 26.00
N SER A 725 -6.44 25.14 26.79
CA SER A 725 -7.79 25.47 27.25
C SER A 725 -7.79 26.53 28.36
N ASN A 726 -6.62 26.99 28.82
CA ASN A 726 -6.51 28.04 29.83
C ASN A 726 -6.42 29.43 29.18
N ALA A 727 -5.72 29.57 28.05
CA ALA A 727 -5.72 30.80 27.26
C ALA A 727 -7.14 31.26 26.87
N LEU A 728 -8.05 30.31 26.57
CA LEU A 728 -9.45 30.60 26.29
C LEU A 728 -10.26 31.11 27.50
N LYS A 729 -9.84 30.79 28.73
CA LYS A 729 -10.51 31.22 29.97
C LYS A 729 -10.07 32.62 30.41
N THR A 730 -8.95 33.12 29.89
CA THR A 730 -8.42 34.46 30.14
C THR A 730 -8.85 35.51 29.11
N LEU A 731 -9.59 35.10 28.07
CA LEU A 731 -10.17 36.04 27.11
C LEU A 731 -11.32 36.85 27.76
N PRO A 732 -11.48 38.14 27.41
CA PRO A 732 -12.71 38.90 27.67
C PRO A 732 -13.98 38.20 27.17
N SER A 733 -15.15 38.66 27.63
CA SER A 733 -16.42 38.21 27.05
C SER A 733 -16.46 38.51 25.54
N VAL A 734 -17.23 37.75 24.77
CA VAL A 734 -17.37 37.95 23.32
C VAL A 734 -17.79 39.39 23.01
N GLU A 735 -18.77 39.92 23.75
CA GLU A 735 -19.24 41.31 23.69
C GLU A 735 -18.13 42.34 23.96
N GLN A 736 -17.35 42.15 25.03
CA GLN A 736 -16.22 43.02 25.38
C GLN A 736 -15.12 42.98 24.31
N GLY A 737 -14.79 41.78 23.82
CA GLY A 737 -13.77 41.56 22.81
C GLY A 737 -14.12 42.20 21.48
N LEU A 738 -15.33 41.98 20.97
CA LEU A 738 -15.86 42.64 19.76
C LEU A 738 -15.86 44.17 19.90
N SER A 739 -16.35 44.69 21.04
CA SER A 739 -16.39 46.14 21.33
C SER A 739 -14.99 46.76 21.42
N SER A 740 -13.98 45.99 21.84
CA SER A 740 -12.59 46.47 21.90
C SER A 740 -12.02 46.81 20.52
N VAL A 741 -12.45 46.09 19.46
CA VAL A 741 -11.93 46.25 18.09
C VAL A 741 -12.26 47.62 17.50
N GLN A 742 -13.40 48.21 17.87
CA GLN A 742 -13.81 49.55 17.42
C GLN A 742 -12.88 50.66 17.94
N ASN A 743 -12.20 50.43 19.08
CA ASN A 743 -11.42 51.42 19.80
C ASN A 743 -9.89 51.23 19.65
N ARG A 744 -9.45 50.32 18.76
CA ARG A 744 -8.03 50.09 18.50
C ARG A 744 -7.41 51.23 17.69
N SER A 745 -6.08 51.27 17.69
CA SER A 745 -5.30 52.05 16.73
C SER A 745 -4.23 51.12 16.15
N ALA A 746 -4.07 51.13 14.83
CA ALA A 746 -3.13 50.24 14.15
C ALA A 746 -1.70 50.51 14.64
N ARG A 747 -1.04 49.47 15.16
CA ARG A 747 0.34 49.54 15.69
C ARG A 747 1.40 49.59 14.61
N LEU A 748 1.06 49.19 13.39
CA LEU A 748 1.94 49.10 12.22
C LEU A 748 1.32 49.89 11.04
N PRO A 749 2.12 50.30 10.04
CA PRO A 749 1.68 51.24 9.01
C PRO A 749 0.51 50.72 8.18
N ILE A 750 -0.49 51.57 7.94
CA ILE A 750 -1.56 51.33 6.97
C ILE A 750 -1.60 52.47 5.95
N LYS A 751 -1.78 52.13 4.67
CA LYS A 751 -1.92 53.10 3.59
C LYS A 751 -3.26 53.85 3.64
N SER A 752 -3.37 54.94 2.89
CA SER A 752 -4.66 55.56 2.60
C SER A 752 -5.55 54.66 1.73
N ASN A 753 -6.85 54.93 1.68
CA ASN A 753 -7.76 54.22 0.78
C ASN A 753 -7.39 54.44 -0.70
N GLU A 754 -7.00 55.68 -1.04
CA GLU A 754 -6.58 56.06 -2.40
C GLU A 754 -5.33 55.30 -2.86
N GLU A 755 -4.25 55.29 -2.06
CA GLU A 755 -3.04 54.52 -2.36
C GLU A 755 -3.34 53.03 -2.52
N THR A 756 -4.18 52.48 -1.64
CA THR A 756 -4.52 51.05 -1.64
C THR A 756 -5.29 50.66 -2.90
N ARG A 757 -6.33 51.44 -3.26
CA ARG A 757 -7.10 51.23 -4.51
C ARG A 757 -6.25 51.46 -5.76
N LYS A 758 -5.26 52.36 -5.72
CA LYS A 758 -4.32 52.60 -6.82
C LYS A 758 -3.30 51.46 -6.99
N LEU A 759 -2.86 50.82 -5.91
CA LEU A 759 -1.93 49.68 -5.95
C LEU A 759 -2.62 48.36 -6.34
N PHE A 760 -3.89 48.20 -5.98
CA PHE A 760 -4.68 46.99 -6.21
C PHE A 760 -5.79 47.20 -7.26
N SER A 761 -5.60 48.10 -8.23
CA SER A 761 -6.63 48.53 -9.20
C SER A 761 -7.12 47.45 -10.18
N ASP A 762 -6.42 46.32 -10.24
CA ASP A 762 -6.70 45.12 -11.02
C ASP A 762 -7.21 43.95 -10.16
N LEU A 763 -7.43 44.18 -8.86
CA LEU A 763 -8.14 43.26 -7.96
C LEU A 763 -9.56 43.78 -7.70
N ASP A 764 -10.50 42.87 -7.46
CA ASP A 764 -11.84 43.18 -7.00
C ASP A 764 -11.81 43.64 -5.53
N VAL A 765 -11.67 44.96 -5.33
CA VAL A 765 -11.57 45.59 -4.00
C VAL A 765 -12.69 46.62 -3.77
N PRO A 766 -13.31 46.63 -2.56
CA PRO A 766 -14.43 47.51 -2.22
C PRO A 766 -14.04 49.00 -2.24
N GLU A 767 -15.04 49.87 -2.34
CA GLU A 767 -14.88 51.33 -2.43
C GLU A 767 -14.14 51.91 -1.21
N ILE A 768 -14.49 51.44 -0.01
CA ILE A 768 -13.70 51.61 1.20
C ILE A 768 -12.88 50.33 1.39
N THR A 769 -11.55 50.42 1.26
CA THR A 769 -10.68 49.25 1.43
C THR A 769 -10.47 48.91 2.92
N PRO A 770 -10.68 47.64 3.33
CA PRO A 770 -10.40 47.17 4.69
C PRO A 770 -9.01 47.54 5.19
N ASN A 771 -8.89 47.76 6.50
CA ASN A 771 -7.63 48.06 7.17
C ASN A 771 -6.59 46.96 6.95
N TRP A 772 -7.02 45.69 6.78
CA TRP A 772 -6.14 44.58 6.43
C TRP A 772 -5.56 44.69 5.01
N MET A 773 -6.33 45.16 4.02
CA MET A 773 -5.81 45.44 2.67
C MET A 773 -4.85 46.63 2.72
N ARG A 774 -5.21 47.68 3.46
CA ARG A 774 -4.42 48.91 3.61
C ARG A 774 -3.08 48.67 4.32
N ALA A 775 -3.01 47.68 5.22
CA ALA A 775 -1.75 47.20 5.80
C ALA A 775 -0.90 46.44 4.76
N LEU A 776 -1.49 45.54 3.97
CA LEU A 776 -0.78 44.83 2.90
C LEU A 776 -0.25 45.75 1.80
N ALA A 777 -0.88 46.91 1.56
CA ALA A 777 -0.46 47.90 0.56
C ALA A 777 0.89 48.59 0.82
N ASN A 778 1.58 48.28 1.93
CA ASN A 778 3.00 48.61 2.09
C ASN A 778 3.92 47.73 1.21
N PHE A 779 3.42 46.58 0.74
CA PHE A 779 4.11 45.64 -0.14
C PHE A 779 3.38 45.58 -1.50
N PRO A 780 3.79 46.40 -2.49
CA PRO A 780 3.02 46.59 -3.73
C PRO A 780 2.86 45.31 -4.58
N ILE A 781 3.72 44.31 -4.37
CA ILE A 781 3.79 43.08 -5.15
C ILE A 781 3.41 41.87 -4.28
N ALA A 782 4.06 41.68 -3.14
CA ALA A 782 3.80 40.57 -2.22
C ALA A 782 2.48 40.75 -1.45
N GLY A 783 2.17 41.98 -1.03
CA GLY A 783 0.90 42.32 -0.39
C GLY A 783 -0.28 42.14 -1.34
N LYS A 784 -0.14 42.57 -2.60
CA LYS A 784 -1.11 42.34 -3.68
C LYS A 784 -1.39 40.84 -3.90
N ARG A 785 -0.34 40.01 -3.99
CA ARG A 785 -0.46 38.54 -4.06
C ARG A 785 -1.15 37.96 -2.81
N GLN A 786 -0.95 38.57 -1.64
CA GLN A 786 -1.58 38.15 -0.38
C GLN A 786 -3.08 38.52 -0.33
N VAL A 787 -3.49 39.70 -0.83
CA VAL A 787 -4.90 40.08 -0.99
C VAL A 787 -5.61 39.07 -1.89
N ALA A 788 -5.05 38.78 -3.07
CA ALA A 788 -5.60 37.79 -4.00
C ALA A 788 -5.72 36.39 -3.37
N ALA A 789 -4.72 35.96 -2.60
CA ALA A 789 -4.75 34.67 -1.92
C ALA A 789 -5.82 34.59 -0.80
N PHE A 790 -6.05 35.67 -0.05
CA PHE A 790 -7.15 35.72 0.92
C PHE A 790 -8.52 35.72 0.24
N LEU A 791 -8.72 36.53 -0.80
CA LEU A 791 -9.99 36.58 -1.55
C LEU A 791 -10.32 35.22 -2.17
N SER A 792 -9.35 34.54 -2.78
CA SER A 792 -9.50 33.19 -3.33
C SER A 792 -9.84 32.15 -2.25
N ALA A 793 -9.18 32.20 -1.07
CA ALA A 793 -9.48 31.27 0.02
C ALA A 793 -10.90 31.44 0.60
N GLU A 794 -11.55 32.59 0.42
CA GLU A 794 -12.91 32.88 0.87
C GLU A 794 -13.98 32.66 -0.23
N ARG A 795 -13.58 32.56 -1.51
CA ARG A 795 -14.49 32.54 -2.68
C ARG A 795 -14.42 31.26 -3.53
N ASP A 796 -13.25 30.63 -3.65
CA ASP A 796 -13.00 29.60 -4.66
C ASP A 796 -13.23 28.16 -4.13
N LEU A 797 -13.43 27.98 -2.82
CA LEU A 797 -13.58 26.66 -2.18
C LEU A 797 -15.02 26.13 -2.29
N ASP A 798 -15.20 24.81 -2.28
CA ASP A 798 -16.50 24.14 -2.34
C ASP A 798 -17.26 24.18 -0.97
N LEU A 799 -16.75 24.95 -0.01
CA LEU A 799 -17.35 25.11 1.32
C LEU A 799 -18.53 26.10 1.25
N SER A 800 -19.69 25.72 1.78
CA SER A 800 -20.85 26.63 1.82
C SER A 800 -20.51 27.92 2.60
N PRO A 801 -21.07 29.10 2.25
CA PRO A 801 -20.80 30.35 2.96
C PRO A 801 -21.05 30.27 4.47
N LEU A 802 -22.07 29.49 4.89
CA LEU A 802 -22.36 29.25 6.31
C LEU A 802 -21.33 28.31 6.96
N THR A 803 -20.84 27.29 6.26
CA THR A 803 -19.73 26.45 6.75
C THR A 803 -18.45 27.29 6.90
N GLY A 804 -18.11 28.12 5.90
CA GLY A 804 -16.96 29.03 5.95
C GLY A 804 -17.04 30.03 7.11
N ALA A 805 -18.18 30.70 7.29
CA ALA A 805 -18.38 31.64 8.39
C ALA A 805 -18.31 30.97 9.78
N ARG A 806 -18.88 29.77 9.93
CA ARG A 806 -18.80 28.97 11.18
C ARG A 806 -17.36 28.52 11.47
N LEU A 807 -16.61 28.12 10.45
CA LEU A 807 -15.17 27.81 10.55
C LEU A 807 -14.39 29.05 10.98
N ALA A 808 -14.58 30.19 10.31
CA ALA A 808 -13.91 31.45 10.61
C ALA A 808 -14.12 31.89 12.07
N TRP A 809 -15.34 31.76 12.60
CA TRP A 809 -15.63 31.98 14.03
C TRP A 809 -14.78 31.08 14.93
N VAL A 810 -14.85 29.76 14.74
CA VAL A 810 -14.14 28.79 15.60
C VAL A 810 -12.61 28.97 15.54
N ILE A 811 -12.07 29.31 14.38
CA ILE A 811 -10.64 29.61 14.19
C ILE A 811 -10.27 30.91 14.92
N ALA A 812 -11.02 32.00 14.71
CA ALA A 812 -10.79 33.29 15.35
C ALA A 812 -10.90 33.21 16.88
N ARG A 813 -11.93 32.54 17.42
CA ARG A 813 -12.07 32.26 18.86
C ARG A 813 -10.87 31.51 19.41
N GLN A 814 -10.37 30.51 18.68
CA GLN A 814 -9.27 29.67 19.14
C GLN A 814 -7.89 30.33 19.04
N ASN A 815 -7.70 31.27 18.11
CA ASN A 815 -6.52 32.15 18.09
C ASN A 815 -6.65 33.34 19.08
N GLY A 816 -7.88 33.70 19.46
CA GLY A 816 -8.21 34.92 20.21
C GLY A 816 -8.24 36.18 19.33
N ALA A 817 -8.37 36.02 18.01
CA ALA A 817 -8.27 37.12 17.04
C ALA A 817 -9.58 37.90 16.91
N TRP A 818 -9.69 38.98 17.69
CA TRP A 818 -10.91 39.77 17.79
C TRP A 818 -11.30 40.47 16.50
N TYR A 819 -10.35 40.96 15.70
CA TYR A 819 -10.65 41.57 14.40
C TYR A 819 -11.34 40.56 13.46
N SER A 820 -10.79 39.36 13.35
CA SER A 820 -11.40 38.25 12.61
C SER A 820 -12.72 37.75 13.19
N LEU A 821 -12.90 37.87 14.51
CA LEU A 821 -14.16 37.52 15.15
C LEU A 821 -15.27 38.52 14.80
N THR A 822 -14.95 39.81 14.68
CA THR A 822 -15.90 40.84 14.20
C THR A 822 -16.35 40.56 12.77
N GLU A 823 -15.43 40.23 11.86
CA GLU A 823 -15.79 39.76 10.51
C GLU A 823 -16.71 38.53 10.55
N ALA A 824 -16.32 37.50 11.31
CA ALA A 824 -17.07 36.24 11.37
C ALA A 824 -18.47 36.46 11.96
N ASN A 825 -18.60 37.31 12.98
CA ASN A 825 -19.88 37.70 13.58
C ASN A 825 -20.80 38.36 12.55
N ALA A 826 -20.30 39.39 11.84
CA ALA A 826 -21.08 40.11 10.83
C ALA A 826 -21.54 39.17 9.70
N ARG A 827 -20.64 38.30 9.21
CA ARG A 827 -20.97 37.28 8.19
C ARG A 827 -22.00 36.27 8.68
N LEU A 828 -21.90 35.78 9.93
CA LEU A 828 -22.88 34.83 10.49
C LEU A 828 -24.27 35.47 10.69
N VAL A 829 -24.34 36.72 11.16
CA VAL A 829 -25.59 37.47 11.28
C VAL A 829 -26.22 37.75 9.91
N ALA A 830 -25.42 38.14 8.91
CA ALA A 830 -25.88 38.34 7.53
C ALA A 830 -26.39 37.03 6.88
N LEU A 831 -25.87 35.87 7.31
CA LEU A 831 -26.34 34.54 6.93
C LEU A 831 -27.49 34.02 7.82
N GLY A 832 -28.10 34.89 8.63
CA GLY A 832 -29.30 34.58 9.41
C GLY A 832 -29.09 33.69 10.64
N GLN A 833 -27.87 33.62 11.19
CA GLN A 833 -27.63 32.97 12.48
C GLN A 833 -28.02 33.89 13.64
N THR A 834 -28.72 33.35 14.64
CA THR A 834 -29.06 34.11 15.86
C THR A 834 -27.83 34.20 16.80
N PRO A 835 -27.78 35.16 17.73
CA PRO A 835 -26.67 35.28 18.70
C PRO A 835 -26.44 33.98 19.48
N GLU A 836 -27.50 33.24 19.81
CA GLU A 836 -27.44 31.96 20.51
C GLU A 836 -26.77 30.87 19.65
N GLN A 837 -27.11 30.81 18.36
CA GLN A 837 -26.50 29.88 17.39
C GLN A 837 -25.02 30.19 17.13
N ILE A 838 -24.65 31.48 17.18
CA ILE A 838 -23.26 31.92 17.06
C ILE A 838 -22.46 31.50 18.31
N LEU A 839 -23.01 31.74 19.52
CA LEU A 839 -22.39 31.33 20.78
C LEU A 839 -22.35 29.80 20.98
N GLU A 840 -23.28 29.05 20.37
CA GLU A 840 -23.27 27.58 20.36
C GLU A 840 -21.95 27.02 19.76
N LEU A 841 -21.35 27.74 18.80
CA LEU A 841 -20.07 27.37 18.14
C LEU A 841 -18.85 27.37 19.09
N ASP A 842 -18.91 28.01 20.24
CA ASP A 842 -17.85 27.85 21.25
C ASP A 842 -17.90 26.43 21.87
N SER A 843 -19.10 25.85 21.97
CA SER A 843 -19.43 24.66 22.75
C SER A 843 -19.87 23.42 21.94
N PHE A 844 -19.72 23.44 20.61
CA PHE A 844 -20.23 22.41 19.67
C PHE A 844 -19.79 20.95 19.95
N GLU A 845 -18.75 20.78 20.77
CA GLU A 845 -18.18 19.49 21.20
C GLU A 845 -19.04 18.80 22.28
N THR A 846 -20.08 19.46 22.81
CA THR A 846 -20.90 18.96 23.92
C THR A 846 -22.26 18.39 23.48
N THR A 847 -22.84 17.49 24.28
CA THR A 847 -24.15 16.88 23.98
C THR A 847 -25.35 17.84 24.09
N LYS A 848 -25.13 19.11 24.45
CA LYS A 848 -26.17 20.15 24.44
C LYS A 848 -26.30 20.86 23.08
N SER A 849 -25.23 20.90 22.28
CA SER A 849 -25.17 21.62 20.99
C SER A 849 -25.54 20.75 19.79
N VAL A 850 -26.59 19.94 19.95
CA VAL A 850 -26.96 18.87 19.00
C VAL A 850 -28.09 19.31 18.06
N ALA A 851 -28.77 20.42 18.36
CA ALA A 851 -29.99 20.86 17.67
C ALA A 851 -29.74 21.52 16.30
N THR A 852 -28.58 22.14 16.05
CA THR A 852 -28.36 23.06 14.92
C THR A 852 -27.24 22.65 13.95
N LEU A 853 -26.41 21.67 14.33
CA LEU A 853 -25.21 21.26 13.59
C LEU A 853 -25.30 19.81 13.11
N THR A 854 -24.87 19.56 11.87
CA THR A 854 -24.76 18.21 11.32
C THR A 854 -23.54 17.47 11.89
N ALA A 855 -23.49 16.14 11.74
CA ALA A 855 -22.30 15.36 12.08
C ALA A 855 -21.09 15.78 11.22
N ARG A 856 -21.33 16.11 9.94
CA ARG A 856 -20.36 16.67 9.01
C ARG A 856 -19.77 17.98 9.52
N ASP A 857 -20.62 18.95 9.85
CA ASP A 857 -20.16 20.25 10.35
C ASP A 857 -19.38 20.11 11.65
N ARG A 858 -19.84 19.30 12.61
CA ARG A 858 -19.08 19.06 13.86
C ARG A 858 -17.67 18.52 13.58
N ALA A 859 -17.50 17.56 12.66
CA ALA A 859 -16.19 17.01 12.34
C ALA A 859 -15.26 18.05 11.67
N LEU A 860 -15.77 18.84 10.71
CA LEU A 860 -15.00 19.93 10.09
C LEU A 860 -14.64 21.04 11.09
N LEU A 861 -15.56 21.38 12.01
CA LEU A 861 -15.28 22.33 13.08
C LEU A 861 -14.23 21.77 14.07
N THR A 862 -14.23 20.47 14.41
CA THR A 862 -13.16 19.86 15.22
C THR A 862 -11.79 19.96 14.54
N VAL A 863 -11.71 19.63 13.25
CA VAL A 863 -10.49 19.78 12.43
C VAL A 863 -9.95 21.20 12.51
N ALA A 864 -10.81 22.20 12.31
CA ALA A 864 -10.43 23.61 12.38
C ALA A 864 -10.03 24.07 13.78
N LYS A 865 -10.79 23.67 14.82
CA LYS A 865 -10.53 24.02 16.23
C LYS A 865 -9.18 23.48 16.69
N ASN A 866 -8.85 22.22 16.38
CA ASN A 866 -7.58 21.63 16.78
C ASN A 866 -6.39 22.22 16.00
N LEU A 867 -6.53 22.39 14.68
CA LEU A 867 -5.48 23.03 13.87
C LEU A 867 -5.25 24.49 14.24
N ALA A 868 -6.30 25.27 14.55
CA ALA A 868 -6.16 26.65 15.02
C ALA A 868 -5.37 26.69 16.33
N ALA A 869 -5.71 25.82 17.30
CA ALA A 869 -5.05 25.76 18.60
C ALA A 869 -3.55 25.43 18.50
N SER A 870 -3.21 24.27 17.93
CA SER A 870 -1.83 23.90 17.60
C SER A 870 -1.86 22.71 16.62
N PRO A 871 -1.14 22.77 15.49
CA PRO A 871 -1.38 21.86 14.38
C PRO A 871 -1.03 20.38 14.65
N VAL A 872 -0.26 20.09 15.69
CA VAL A 872 0.01 18.72 16.14
C VAL A 872 -1.14 18.09 16.94
N VAL A 873 -2.09 18.90 17.43
CA VAL A 873 -3.22 18.47 18.26
C VAL A 873 -4.28 17.73 17.44
N LEU A 874 -4.41 18.03 16.15
CA LEU A 874 -5.32 17.29 15.27
C LEU A 874 -4.83 15.84 15.11
N THR A 875 -5.55 14.92 15.75
CA THR A 875 -5.30 13.48 15.67
C THR A 875 -5.52 12.94 14.26
N ASP A 876 -4.95 11.76 13.97
CA ASP A 876 -5.29 11.04 12.75
C ASP A 876 -6.73 10.46 12.81
N GLN A 877 -7.29 10.24 14.02
CA GLN A 877 -8.65 9.76 14.19
C GLN A 877 -9.70 10.83 13.82
N GLU A 878 -9.55 12.05 14.33
CA GLU A 878 -10.43 13.19 13.98
C GLU A 878 -10.32 13.54 12.49
N ALA A 879 -9.11 13.42 11.92
CA ALA A 879 -8.90 13.60 10.48
C ALA A 879 -9.62 12.52 9.66
N GLN A 880 -9.50 11.24 10.02
CA GLN A 880 -10.22 10.14 9.36
C GLN A 880 -11.74 10.31 9.52
N GLN A 881 -12.22 10.62 10.73
CA GLN A 881 -13.64 10.88 10.99
C GLN A 881 -14.19 12.00 10.10
N ALA A 882 -13.45 13.10 9.94
CA ALA A 882 -13.85 14.20 9.07
C ALA A 882 -13.83 13.83 7.57
N ILE A 883 -12.89 12.97 7.15
CA ILE A 883 -12.86 12.41 5.78
C ILE A 883 -14.07 11.50 5.55
N ASP A 884 -14.45 10.69 6.55
CA ASP A 884 -15.55 9.71 6.46
C ASP A 884 -16.95 10.35 6.45
N VAL A 885 -17.17 11.44 7.20
CA VAL A 885 -18.50 12.11 7.30
C VAL A 885 -18.65 13.35 6.41
N ALA A 886 -17.57 13.82 5.78
CA ALA A 886 -17.59 14.89 4.78
C ALA A 886 -17.07 14.32 3.44
N SER A 887 -15.82 14.62 3.11
CA SER A 887 -15.08 14.04 1.99
C SER A 887 -13.59 14.37 2.11
N PRO A 888 -12.70 13.64 1.41
CA PRO A 888 -11.28 14.02 1.30
C PRO A 888 -11.07 15.46 0.78
N ARG A 889 -11.97 15.93 -0.09
CA ARG A 889 -11.95 17.29 -0.67
C ARG A 889 -12.30 18.35 0.37
N GLU A 890 -13.44 18.22 1.05
CA GLU A 890 -13.85 19.17 2.09
C GLU A 890 -12.90 19.17 3.29
N PHE A 891 -12.31 18.03 3.63
CA PHE A 891 -11.25 17.94 4.63
C PHE A 891 -10.02 18.79 4.24
N ILE A 892 -9.46 18.59 3.04
CA ILE A 892 -8.28 19.36 2.58
C ILE A 892 -8.61 20.85 2.42
N GLN A 893 -9.80 21.20 1.98
CA GLN A 893 -10.23 22.61 1.92
C GLN A 893 -10.42 23.21 3.31
N THR A 894 -10.91 22.45 4.29
CA THR A 894 -11.00 22.88 5.70
C THR A 894 -9.61 23.07 6.31
N VAL A 895 -8.65 22.19 6.02
CA VAL A 895 -7.23 22.34 6.40
C VAL A 895 -6.63 23.60 5.77
N HIS A 896 -6.86 23.83 4.49
CA HIS A 896 -6.37 25.03 3.77
C HIS A 896 -6.99 26.32 4.30
N TYR A 897 -8.32 26.35 4.47
CA TYR A 897 -9.05 27.50 5.04
C TYR A 897 -8.57 27.81 6.47
N THR A 898 -8.38 26.78 7.29
CA THR A 898 -7.85 26.94 8.66
C THR A 898 -6.42 27.48 8.67
N ALA A 899 -5.57 27.06 7.73
CA ALA A 899 -4.25 27.63 7.56
C ALA A 899 -4.33 29.12 7.16
N MET A 900 -5.12 29.46 6.14
CA MET A 900 -5.23 30.82 5.62
C MET A 900 -5.86 31.80 6.63
N ARG A 901 -6.94 31.42 7.32
CA ARG A 901 -7.48 32.22 8.44
C ARG A 901 -6.50 32.30 9.60
N SER A 902 -5.81 31.22 10.00
CA SER A 902 -4.81 31.29 11.09
C SER A 902 -3.58 32.17 10.78
N LEU A 903 -3.30 32.46 9.51
CA LEU A 903 -2.36 33.51 9.07
C LEU A 903 -3.00 34.88 9.22
N PHE A 904 -4.18 35.08 8.64
CA PHE A 904 -4.94 36.33 8.69
C PHE A 904 -5.10 36.83 10.13
N ASP A 905 -5.64 35.98 11.02
CA ASP A 905 -5.83 36.20 12.45
C ASP A 905 -4.56 36.71 13.16
N ARG A 906 -3.40 36.13 12.85
CA ARG A 906 -2.11 36.52 13.44
C ARG A 906 -1.65 37.86 12.90
N PHE A 907 -1.74 38.06 11.59
CA PHE A 907 -1.38 39.30 10.93
C PHE A 907 -2.23 40.49 11.43
N THR A 908 -3.54 40.33 11.56
CA THR A 908 -4.45 41.43 11.95
C THR A 908 -4.35 41.80 13.43
N GLU A 909 -4.13 40.83 14.33
CA GLU A 909 -3.82 41.11 15.73
C GLU A 909 -2.41 41.68 15.92
N ALA A 910 -1.41 41.25 15.12
CA ALA A 910 -0.06 41.83 15.17
C ALA A 910 -0.04 43.31 14.76
N CYS A 911 -0.83 43.67 13.75
CA CYS A 911 -1.05 45.07 13.36
C CYS A 911 -2.01 45.81 14.31
N TYR A 912 -2.69 45.09 15.20
CA TYR A 912 -3.73 45.57 16.11
C TYR A 912 -4.80 46.41 15.40
N LEU A 913 -5.30 45.89 14.27
CA LEU A 913 -6.19 46.65 13.39
C LEU A 913 -7.51 47.02 14.09
N PRO A 914 -7.97 48.28 13.96
CA PRO A 914 -9.34 48.64 14.29
C PRO A 914 -10.31 48.07 13.26
N ALA A 915 -11.58 47.95 13.67
CA ALA A 915 -12.66 47.47 12.82
C ALA A 915 -12.69 48.26 11.49
N ASP A 916 -13.06 47.58 10.41
CA ASP A 916 -13.27 48.25 9.13
C ASP A 916 -14.50 49.17 9.22
N GLN A 917 -14.55 50.17 8.34
CA GLN A 917 -15.67 51.10 8.26
C GLN A 917 -16.66 50.60 7.20
N ASP A 918 -17.94 50.54 7.56
CA ASP A 918 -19.06 50.22 6.66
C ASP A 918 -19.27 51.29 5.57
#